data_AF-A0A6N9AF76-F1
#
_entry.id   AF-A0A6N9AF76-F1
#
_cell.length_a   1.000
_cell.length_b   1.000
_cell.length_c   1.000
_cell.angle_alpha   90.00
_cell.angle_beta   90.00
_cell.angle_gamma   90.00
#
_symmetry.space_group_name_H-M   'P 1'
#
loop_
_entity.id
_entity.type
_entity.pdbx_description
1 polymer ?
#
loop_
_entity_poly.entity_id
_entity_poly.type
_entity_poly.pdbx_seq_one_letter_code
_entity_poly.pdbx_strand_id
1 'polypeptide(L)'
;MANQVILDGCSPIPVASYLKALGVLRLLSRRTNSLTGRVPDANVRGCWKGTRFCLLTNLDPEDILDFFLHRYAPSPVIAPWSGGSGFYPKDAKAGIKHLESAVIHPRFKNYSDSVNIARDILQSLALNAKPQKETKVRLVEMLRARLPMSALPWLDASLVLSGEKLRFPPVLGTGGNDGRLDFSNNLMQRLFSDKDGLFQASSGTPRSYSAALLENSLFNAPALHLADAKVGQFSPSGAGGPNAGTGFEGESVINSWDYVFMLEGASTFASVASRRHQSNVHGMASFPFTVYASSAGWGGIECTDEAEARAEFWAPLWPRPARYAEIKALFSEGRVVAQGRMARDGFDFARAISTLGVSRGFSEFQRYGFFQRAGKSYYAVAIGRRHAEPSPGAKLISDLDRGGWLRMVRQFGRGTDQAASIRHSVKNLEEALFELLSPELSHSAVSGAMMAIGQLGFRLSTVRTNKKSLVPAPPPLLSSQWVRAADDGSREFRIAAALAGLGIGRQDWDAESVSLRLPGIEEFPPPMAAHLTRLTNSREGNAQFEAITFFRGQRLRALRQWAQGAYSPTAVWGHGGLISNMIAVLERRLVEVPIRGLADKPFSSASFAQLGDVAAFIGGDFNDERCNDLLAGLVWAKPLRFLRSRDSELRVPFAYAALKPIFTTNQMLIRLGVIPSEASIPIPPGLVTRLRVGGRSLDGRVINSAVLNAFERARSSGIPSPFDPIQLGAGVHARKCGRFGVGVRPDRLAASLLIPIFDSGMKSLLRQSYPGILTETHKTTLS
;
A
#
# COMPACT_ATOMS: atom_id res chain seq x y z
N MET A 1 -0.01 36.57 -29.87
CA MET A 1 0.17 35.10 -29.88
C MET A 1 0.70 34.72 -28.51
N ALA A 2 0.27 33.61 -27.92
CA ALA A 2 0.77 33.21 -26.61
C ALA A 2 2.10 32.46 -26.77
N ASN A 3 3.17 32.97 -26.15
CA ASN A 3 4.47 32.35 -26.07
C ASN A 3 4.43 31.17 -25.08
N GLN A 4 5.19 30.12 -25.38
CA GLN A 4 5.49 29.06 -24.43
C GLN A 4 6.88 29.30 -23.85
N VAL A 5 6.94 29.70 -22.58
CA VAL A 5 8.19 29.93 -21.84
C VAL A 5 8.44 28.76 -20.90
N ILE A 6 9.61 28.13 -21.01
CA ILE A 6 10.02 27.02 -20.13
C ILE A 6 10.83 27.62 -18.97
N LEU A 7 10.45 27.29 -17.74
CA LEU A 7 11.18 27.70 -16.54
C LEU A 7 12.02 26.51 -16.05
N ASP A 8 13.21 26.32 -16.62
CA ASP A 8 14.09 25.18 -16.30
C ASP A 8 14.57 25.19 -14.83
N GLY A 9 14.55 26.34 -14.16
CA GLY A 9 14.82 26.42 -12.72
C GLY A 9 13.65 25.94 -11.84
N CYS A 10 12.46 25.71 -12.42
CA CYS A 10 11.25 25.31 -11.70
C CYS A 10 10.92 23.82 -11.92
N SER A 11 11.20 23.01 -10.90
CA SER A 11 10.97 21.56 -10.89
C SER A 11 10.02 21.11 -9.78
N PRO A 12 9.42 19.90 -9.88
CA PRO A 12 8.68 19.31 -8.77
C PRO A 12 9.55 18.89 -7.58
N ILE A 13 10.87 18.82 -7.69
CA ILE A 13 11.74 18.41 -6.57
C ILE A 13 12.94 19.35 -6.54
N PRO A 14 13.26 19.99 -5.39
CA PRO A 14 12.61 19.88 -4.07
C PRO A 14 11.27 20.63 -3.96
N VAL A 15 10.58 20.54 -2.80
CA VAL A 15 9.31 21.26 -2.58
C VAL A 15 9.47 22.78 -2.72
N ALA A 16 10.65 23.34 -2.40
CA ALA A 16 10.97 24.74 -2.66
C ALA A 16 10.77 25.14 -4.14
N SER A 17 11.23 24.30 -5.07
CA SER A 17 11.10 24.54 -6.52
C SER A 17 9.65 24.44 -7.00
N TYR A 18 8.87 23.52 -6.43
CA TYR A 18 7.44 23.41 -6.71
C TYR A 18 6.68 24.67 -6.25
N LEU A 19 6.98 25.14 -5.04
CA LEU A 19 6.41 26.38 -4.50
C LEU A 19 6.85 27.60 -5.32
N LYS A 20 8.12 27.67 -5.73
CA LYS A 20 8.62 28.72 -6.62
C LYS A 20 7.80 28.82 -7.91
N ALA A 21 7.52 27.70 -8.56
CA ALA A 21 6.70 27.68 -9.78
C ALA A 21 5.30 28.31 -9.57
N LEU A 22 4.66 27.97 -8.44
CA LEU A 22 3.38 28.57 -8.05
C LEU A 22 3.51 30.06 -7.76
N GLY A 23 4.61 30.49 -7.13
CA GLY A 23 4.92 31.88 -6.85
C GLY A 23 5.04 32.71 -8.12
N VAL A 24 5.81 32.23 -9.11
CA VAL A 24 5.97 32.90 -10.39
C VAL A 24 4.62 33.07 -11.11
N LEU A 25 3.84 32.00 -11.22
CA LEU A 25 2.51 32.05 -11.86
C LEU A 25 1.56 33.01 -11.12
N ARG A 26 1.60 33.00 -9.79
CA ARG A 26 0.80 33.90 -8.96
C ARG A 26 1.16 35.36 -9.19
N LEU A 27 2.45 35.69 -9.26
CA LEU A 27 2.92 37.06 -9.35
C LEU A 27 2.65 37.67 -10.73
N LEU A 28 2.82 36.89 -11.80
CA LEU A 28 2.54 37.35 -13.17
C LEU A 28 1.04 37.56 -13.45
N SER A 29 0.17 36.90 -12.69
CA SER A 29 -1.29 36.94 -12.88
C SER A 29 -2.03 38.00 -12.05
N ARG A 30 -1.34 38.76 -11.18
CA ARG A 30 -2.00 39.64 -10.20
C ARG A 30 -1.48 41.08 -10.23
N ARG A 31 -2.42 42.03 -10.16
CA ARG A 31 -2.11 43.46 -10.01
C ARG A 31 -1.51 43.84 -8.66
N THR A 32 -1.82 43.08 -7.61
CA THR A 32 -1.48 43.41 -6.21
C THR A 32 0.02 43.39 -5.94
N ASN A 33 0.80 42.75 -6.81
CA ASN A 33 2.24 42.60 -6.68
C ASN A 33 3.00 43.35 -7.80
N SER A 34 2.37 44.39 -8.35
CA SER A 34 2.91 45.24 -9.41
C SER A 34 2.94 46.68 -8.93
N LEU A 35 4.11 47.31 -8.95
CA LEU A 35 4.34 48.71 -8.60
C LEU A 35 3.50 49.66 -9.46
N THR A 36 3.27 49.28 -10.72
CA THR A 36 2.48 50.08 -11.67
C THR A 36 0.97 49.90 -11.52
N GLY A 37 0.53 48.97 -10.65
CA GLY A 37 -0.87 48.57 -10.52
C GLY A 37 -1.44 47.82 -11.73
N ARG A 38 -0.64 47.59 -12.78
CA ARG A 38 -1.01 46.81 -13.97
C ARG A 38 -0.70 45.34 -13.78
N VAL A 39 -1.59 44.47 -14.25
CA VAL A 39 -1.33 43.02 -14.29
C VAL A 39 -0.31 42.74 -15.40
N PRO A 40 0.78 42.00 -15.14
CA PRO A 40 1.74 41.63 -16.18
C PRO A 40 1.09 40.85 -17.33
N ASP A 41 0.40 39.76 -17.01
CA ASP A 41 -0.47 39.06 -17.94
C ASP A 41 -1.65 38.40 -17.19
N ALA A 42 -2.86 38.92 -17.39
CA ALA A 42 -4.08 38.37 -16.76
C ALA A 42 -4.44 36.97 -17.31
N ASN A 43 -3.91 36.60 -18.47
CA ASN A 43 -4.19 35.35 -19.15
C ASN A 43 -3.12 34.29 -18.98
N VAL A 44 -2.04 34.57 -18.23
CA VAL A 44 -0.95 33.62 -18.00
C VAL A 44 -1.49 32.32 -17.41
N ARG A 45 -1.03 31.20 -17.99
CA ARG A 45 -1.35 29.85 -17.54
C ARG A 45 -0.06 29.08 -17.28
N GLY A 46 -0.06 28.22 -16.28
CA GLY A 46 1.06 27.33 -15.99
C GLY A 46 0.66 25.86 -16.16
N CYS A 47 1.61 25.02 -16.54
CA CYS A 47 1.48 23.55 -16.52
C CYS A 47 2.82 22.87 -16.26
N TRP A 48 2.76 21.59 -15.88
CA TRP A 48 3.93 20.73 -15.77
C TRP A 48 4.13 19.91 -17.05
N LYS A 49 5.36 19.89 -17.56
CA LYS A 49 5.81 18.99 -18.63
C LYS A 49 6.99 18.16 -18.10
N GLY A 50 6.70 16.94 -17.65
CA GLY A 50 7.68 16.04 -17.01
C GLY A 50 8.21 16.60 -15.69
N THR A 51 9.44 17.12 -15.70
CA THR A 51 10.12 17.71 -14.53
C THR A 51 10.22 19.22 -14.59
N ARG A 52 9.61 19.88 -15.58
CA ARG A 52 9.73 21.33 -15.82
C ARG A 52 8.37 22.03 -15.75
N PHE A 53 8.37 23.26 -15.25
CA PHE A 53 7.20 24.13 -15.30
C PHE A 53 7.22 25.00 -16.55
N CYS A 54 6.09 25.11 -17.23
CA CYS A 54 5.94 25.91 -18.44
C CYS A 54 4.85 26.95 -18.27
N LEU A 55 5.09 28.16 -18.76
CA LEU A 55 4.13 29.24 -18.85
C LEU A 55 3.62 29.36 -20.28
N LEU A 56 2.30 29.55 -20.43
CA LEU A 56 1.66 30.05 -21.63
C LEU A 56 1.24 31.49 -21.34
N THR A 57 1.93 32.45 -21.97
CA THR A 57 1.91 33.87 -21.60
C THR A 57 2.09 34.76 -22.84
N ASN A 58 1.65 36.01 -22.79
CA ASN A 58 1.96 37.00 -23.83
C ASN A 58 3.33 37.67 -23.64
N LEU A 59 4.02 37.39 -22.54
CA LEU A 59 5.35 37.90 -22.21
C LEU A 59 6.43 37.01 -22.84
N ASP A 60 7.54 37.60 -23.26
CA ASP A 60 8.75 36.85 -23.56
C ASP A 60 9.63 36.68 -22.28
N PRO A 61 10.75 35.93 -22.34
CA PRO A 61 11.64 35.78 -21.19
C PRO A 61 12.18 37.12 -20.63
N GLU A 62 12.46 38.09 -21.49
CA GLU A 62 13.04 39.39 -21.11
C GLU A 62 12.02 40.25 -20.38
N ASP A 63 10.76 40.27 -20.85
CA ASP A 63 9.62 40.90 -20.19
C ASP A 63 9.39 40.36 -18.77
N ILE A 64 9.57 39.04 -18.59
CA ILE A 64 9.43 38.39 -17.28
C ILE A 64 10.54 38.83 -16.34
N LEU A 65 11.79 38.88 -16.83
CA LEU A 65 12.93 39.37 -16.04
C LEU A 65 12.76 40.84 -15.65
N ASP A 66 12.41 41.70 -16.60
CA ASP A 66 12.12 43.11 -16.37
C ASP A 66 11.03 43.29 -15.30
N PHE A 67 9.93 42.53 -15.41
CA PHE A 67 8.85 42.62 -14.44
C PHE A 67 9.37 42.36 -13.01
N PHE A 68 10.10 41.28 -12.78
CA PHE A 68 10.58 40.95 -11.44
C PHE A 68 11.66 41.93 -10.93
N LEU A 69 12.54 42.40 -11.81
CA LEU A 69 13.59 43.35 -11.42
C LEU A 69 13.04 44.73 -11.12
N HIS A 70 12.09 45.24 -11.91
CA HIS A 70 11.73 46.66 -11.88
C HIS A 70 10.29 46.93 -11.42
N ARG A 71 9.36 46.01 -11.66
CA ARG A 71 7.93 46.24 -11.44
C ARG A 71 7.33 45.41 -10.29
N TYR A 72 7.99 44.35 -9.85
CA TYR A 72 7.51 43.48 -8.78
C TYR A 72 7.50 44.18 -7.41
N ALA A 73 6.36 44.09 -6.73
CA ALA A 73 6.14 44.52 -5.36
C ALA A 73 5.89 43.28 -4.46
N PRO A 74 6.74 43.02 -3.45
CA PRO A 74 6.61 41.84 -2.59
C PRO A 74 5.33 41.82 -1.76
N SER A 75 4.79 40.62 -1.53
CA SER A 75 3.70 40.42 -0.59
C SER A 75 4.19 40.59 0.85
N PRO A 76 3.38 41.19 1.74
CA PRO A 76 3.73 41.26 3.15
C PRO A 76 3.69 39.87 3.80
N VAL A 77 4.87 39.34 4.14
CA VAL A 77 5.06 38.10 4.89
C VAL A 77 5.58 38.46 6.27
N ILE A 78 4.72 38.40 7.27
CA ILE A 78 5.05 38.76 8.66
C ILE A 78 4.59 37.66 9.61
N ALA A 79 5.32 37.45 10.70
CA ALA A 79 4.94 36.49 11.73
C ALA A 79 5.04 37.08 13.14
N PRO A 80 4.31 38.16 13.49
CA PRO A 80 4.39 38.79 14.80
C PRO A 80 4.01 37.84 15.95
N TRP A 81 3.42 36.68 15.69
CA TRP A 81 3.16 35.63 16.69
C TRP A 81 4.35 34.67 16.93
N SER A 82 5.52 34.93 16.33
CA SER A 82 6.72 34.10 16.35
C SER A 82 7.90 34.83 17.00
N GLY A 83 8.70 34.11 17.80
CA GLY A 83 9.79 34.67 18.62
C GLY A 83 11.15 34.77 17.91
N GLY A 84 11.13 34.93 16.59
CA GLY A 84 12.31 35.19 15.75
C GLY A 84 11.97 36.04 14.51
N SER A 85 10.77 36.64 14.53
CA SER A 85 10.14 37.31 13.39
C SER A 85 10.71 38.70 13.12
N GLY A 86 11.47 39.25 14.07
CA GLY A 86 12.01 40.60 14.01
C GLY A 86 11.19 41.60 14.83
N PHE A 87 10.01 41.24 15.35
CA PHE A 87 9.18 42.16 16.12
C PHE A 87 9.68 42.33 17.56
N TYR A 88 10.27 41.32 18.20
CA TYR A 88 10.63 41.39 19.62
C TYR A 88 12.07 41.82 19.88
N PRO A 89 12.41 42.41 21.04
CA PRO A 89 13.76 42.93 21.31
C PRO A 89 14.89 41.90 21.13
N LYS A 90 14.62 40.63 21.41
CA LYS A 90 15.59 39.53 21.27
C LYS A 90 15.70 38.97 19.84
N ASP A 91 14.89 39.45 18.91
CA ASP A 91 14.87 38.97 17.53
C ASP A 91 15.94 39.67 16.69
N ALA A 92 16.51 38.95 15.72
CA ALA A 92 17.39 39.55 14.73
C ALA A 92 16.64 40.61 13.90
N LYS A 93 17.17 41.84 13.89
CA LYS A 93 16.52 43.01 13.25
C LYS A 93 16.96 43.27 11.81
N ALA A 94 17.91 42.50 11.29
CA ALA A 94 18.56 42.77 10.01
C ALA A 94 17.58 42.92 8.84
N GLY A 95 16.48 42.16 8.80
CA GLY A 95 15.45 42.31 7.77
C GLY A 95 14.47 43.45 8.07
N ILE A 96 13.79 43.39 9.23
CA ILE A 96 12.66 44.27 9.54
C ILE A 96 13.04 45.75 9.67
N LYS A 97 14.28 46.07 10.08
CA LYS A 97 14.74 47.47 10.27
C LYS A 97 14.56 48.34 9.03
N HIS A 98 14.69 47.74 7.84
CA HIS A 98 14.56 48.47 6.57
C HIS A 98 13.10 48.85 6.27
N LEU A 99 12.13 48.06 6.74
CA LEU A 99 10.71 48.33 6.57
C LEU A 99 10.17 49.38 7.56
N GLU A 100 10.91 49.63 8.64
CA GLU A 100 10.61 50.64 9.67
C GLU A 100 11.29 51.99 9.37
N SER A 101 12.07 52.08 8.28
CA SER A 101 12.75 53.31 7.86
C SER A 101 11.76 54.40 7.44
N ALA A 102 12.07 55.65 7.77
CA ALA A 102 11.30 56.83 7.31
C ALA A 102 11.33 57.00 5.78
N VAL A 103 12.37 56.49 5.11
CA VAL A 103 12.53 56.54 3.66
C VAL A 103 12.45 55.13 3.10
N ILE A 104 11.28 54.78 2.55
CA ILE A 104 11.00 53.48 1.93
C ILE A 104 10.39 53.66 0.54
N HIS A 105 10.91 52.93 -0.44
CA HIS A 105 10.43 53.01 -1.81
C HIS A 105 8.96 52.51 -1.92
N PRO A 106 8.10 53.11 -2.78
CA PRO A 106 6.71 52.68 -2.98
C PRO A 106 6.52 51.18 -3.26
N ARG A 107 7.52 50.52 -3.87
CA ARG A 107 7.57 49.06 -4.06
C ARG A 107 7.29 48.25 -2.79
N PHE A 108 7.74 48.75 -1.64
CA PHE A 108 7.64 48.06 -0.35
C PHE A 108 6.60 48.68 0.59
N LYS A 109 5.82 49.66 0.12
CA LYS A 109 4.87 50.41 0.96
C LYS A 109 3.85 49.52 1.65
N ASN A 110 3.21 48.61 0.91
CA ASN A 110 2.26 47.65 1.48
C ASN A 110 2.89 46.74 2.55
N TYR A 111 4.18 46.41 2.40
CA TYR A 111 4.91 45.59 3.35
C TYR A 111 5.20 46.39 4.62
N SER A 112 5.74 47.60 4.49
CA SER A 112 5.98 48.53 5.59
C SER A 112 4.69 48.82 6.37
N ASP A 113 3.58 49.09 5.68
CA ASP A 113 2.27 49.33 6.30
C ASP A 113 1.80 48.14 7.13
N SER A 114 2.01 46.91 6.63
CA SER A 114 1.65 45.70 7.36
C SER A 114 2.50 45.51 8.63
N VAL A 115 3.79 45.87 8.57
CA VAL A 115 4.69 45.86 9.74
C VAL A 115 4.23 46.89 10.77
N ASN A 116 3.92 48.11 10.35
CA ASN A 116 3.46 49.18 11.23
C ASN A 116 2.12 48.83 11.91
N ILE A 117 1.14 48.32 11.15
CA ILE A 117 -0.13 47.84 11.71
C ILE A 117 0.10 46.73 12.74
N ALA A 118 1.01 45.79 12.47
CA ALA A 118 1.35 44.74 13.42
C ALA A 118 2.01 45.30 14.69
N ARG A 119 2.88 46.31 14.57
CA ARG A 119 3.48 47.03 15.71
C ARG A 119 2.41 47.70 16.57
N ASP A 120 1.48 48.43 15.96
CA ASP A 120 0.39 49.08 16.66
C ASP A 120 -0.48 48.09 17.44
N ILE A 121 -0.77 46.92 16.83
CA ILE A 121 -1.54 45.87 17.49
C ILE A 121 -0.76 45.29 18.67
N LEU A 122 0.54 44.99 18.49
CA LEU A 122 1.39 44.49 19.58
C LEU A 122 1.46 45.47 20.75
N GLN A 123 1.57 46.78 20.47
CA GLN A 123 1.52 47.83 21.49
C GLN A 123 0.16 47.89 22.18
N SER A 124 -0.95 47.83 21.44
CA SER A 124 -2.30 47.85 22.02
C SER A 124 -2.60 46.63 22.91
N LEU A 125 -1.90 45.52 22.70
CA LEU A 125 -1.97 44.30 23.51
C LEU A 125 -0.86 44.23 24.59
N ALA A 126 -0.03 45.26 24.71
CA ALA A 126 1.12 45.33 25.61
C ALA A 126 2.09 44.13 25.47
N LEU A 127 2.34 43.67 24.25
CA LEU A 127 3.16 42.48 23.96
C LEU A 127 4.62 42.83 23.66
N ASN A 128 5.50 42.56 24.63
CA ASN A 128 6.96 42.74 24.51
C ASN A 128 7.72 41.44 24.22
N ALA A 129 7.01 40.31 24.16
CA ALA A 129 7.55 38.99 23.84
C ALA A 129 6.52 38.16 23.06
N LYS A 130 6.97 37.03 22.51
CA LYS A 130 6.13 36.07 21.80
C LYS A 130 4.85 35.76 22.60
N PRO A 131 3.64 35.92 22.01
CA PRO A 131 2.38 35.71 22.71
C PRO A 131 2.15 34.23 23.02
N GLN A 132 1.47 33.97 24.12
CA GLN A 132 1.04 32.63 24.51
C GLN A 132 -0.44 32.40 24.20
N LYS A 133 -0.80 31.13 23.99
CA LYS A 133 -2.16 30.56 23.90
C LYS A 133 -3.27 31.57 23.48
N GLU A 134 -4.06 32.06 24.43
CA GLU A 134 -5.26 32.87 24.20
C GLU A 134 -4.90 34.25 23.61
N THR A 135 -3.83 34.86 24.11
CA THR A 135 -3.33 36.15 23.58
C THR A 135 -2.83 36.02 22.15
N LYS A 136 -2.33 34.84 21.76
CA LYS A 136 -1.95 34.55 20.36
C LYS A 136 -3.18 34.47 19.46
N VAL A 137 -4.30 33.91 19.94
CA VAL A 137 -5.57 33.90 19.18
C VAL A 137 -6.06 35.33 18.97
N ARG A 138 -6.13 36.13 20.03
CA ARG A 138 -6.56 37.54 19.96
C ARG A 138 -5.68 38.38 19.04
N LEU A 139 -4.36 38.20 19.08
CA LEU A 139 -3.44 38.86 18.15
C LEU A 139 -3.78 38.54 16.69
N VAL A 140 -4.02 37.26 16.37
CA VAL A 140 -4.34 36.82 15.01
C VAL A 140 -5.69 37.37 14.54
N GLU A 141 -6.68 37.45 15.41
CA GLU A 141 -7.99 38.07 15.11
C GLU A 141 -7.85 39.55 14.77
N MET A 142 -7.09 40.31 15.58
CA MET A 142 -6.84 41.73 15.33
C MET A 142 -6.03 41.96 14.05
N LEU A 143 -5.04 41.11 13.77
CA LEU A 143 -4.29 41.15 12.51
C LEU A 143 -5.20 40.89 11.32
N ARG A 144 -6.08 39.89 11.39
CA ARG A 144 -7.04 39.61 10.31
C ARG A 144 -7.99 40.78 10.04
N ALA A 145 -8.37 41.52 11.09
CA ALA A 145 -9.29 42.65 10.99
C ALA A 145 -8.63 43.93 10.44
N ARG A 146 -7.33 44.15 10.71
CA ARG A 146 -6.65 45.42 10.41
C ARG A 146 -5.62 45.35 9.27
N LEU A 147 -5.08 44.17 8.96
CA LEU A 147 -4.06 44.04 7.92
C LEU A 147 -4.64 44.32 6.52
N PRO A 148 -3.83 44.87 5.60
CA PRO A 148 -4.26 45.08 4.23
C PRO A 148 -4.54 43.76 3.52
N MET A 149 -5.42 43.79 2.51
CA MET A 149 -5.80 42.59 1.73
C MET A 149 -4.60 41.86 1.09
N SER A 150 -3.48 42.56 0.86
CA SER A 150 -2.23 41.97 0.34
C SER A 150 -1.53 41.05 1.33
N ALA A 151 -1.71 41.23 2.64
CA ALA A 151 -1.08 40.45 3.70
C ALA A 151 -1.92 39.22 4.12
N LEU A 152 -3.23 39.24 3.86
CA LEU A 152 -4.15 38.15 4.24
C LEU A 152 -3.80 36.77 3.65
N PRO A 153 -3.33 36.64 2.38
CA PRO A 153 -2.95 35.34 1.84
C PRO A 153 -1.87 34.62 2.66
N TRP A 154 -0.88 35.36 3.17
CA TRP A 154 0.16 34.79 4.03
C TRP A 154 -0.40 34.37 5.39
N LEU A 155 -1.28 35.19 5.97
CA LEU A 155 -1.96 34.88 7.24
C LEU A 155 -2.77 33.59 7.12
N ASP A 156 -3.59 33.48 6.07
CA ASP A 156 -4.43 32.32 5.78
C ASP A 156 -3.63 31.08 5.40
N ALA A 157 -2.47 31.26 4.79
CA ALA A 157 -1.56 30.15 4.50
C ALA A 157 -0.83 29.67 5.76
N SER A 158 -0.56 30.54 6.74
CA SER A 158 0.26 30.21 7.92
C SER A 158 -0.56 29.76 9.14
N LEU A 159 -1.81 30.17 9.24
CA LEU A 159 -2.64 30.01 10.44
C LEU A 159 -4.09 29.67 10.08
N VAL A 160 -4.66 28.69 10.78
CA VAL A 160 -6.08 28.37 10.71
C VAL A 160 -6.71 28.49 12.09
N LEU A 161 -7.75 29.32 12.19
CA LEU A 161 -8.60 29.42 13.37
C LEU A 161 -9.68 28.33 13.29
N SER A 162 -9.65 27.36 14.21
CA SER A 162 -10.61 26.26 14.28
C SER A 162 -11.22 26.20 15.69
N GLY A 163 -12.41 26.81 15.85
CA GLY A 163 -12.96 27.09 17.19
C GLY A 163 -12.04 28.07 17.91
N GLU A 164 -11.70 27.79 19.16
CA GLU A 164 -10.78 28.62 19.98
C GLU A 164 -9.30 28.22 19.85
N LYS A 165 -8.96 27.33 18.90
CA LYS A 165 -7.58 26.83 18.73
C LYS A 165 -6.98 27.21 17.39
N LEU A 166 -5.74 27.68 17.43
CA LEU A 166 -4.90 27.86 16.24
C LEU A 166 -4.31 26.52 15.79
N ARG A 167 -4.38 26.26 14.50
CA ARG A 167 -3.75 25.13 13.81
C ARG A 167 -2.76 25.65 12.78
N PHE A 168 -1.70 24.89 12.53
CA PHE A 168 -0.60 25.27 11.64
C PHE A 168 -0.48 24.27 10.49
N PRO A 169 -0.43 24.74 9.23
CA PRO A 169 -0.16 23.90 8.09
C PRO A 169 1.26 23.32 8.15
N PRO A 170 1.43 22.01 7.96
CA PRO A 170 2.74 21.35 8.00
C PRO A 170 3.78 21.97 7.06
N VAL A 171 3.35 22.38 5.86
CA VAL A 171 4.20 23.02 4.84
C VAL A 171 4.85 24.31 5.35
N LEU A 172 4.21 25.04 6.27
CA LEU A 172 4.75 26.27 6.88
C LEU A 172 5.13 26.09 8.36
N GLY A 173 5.31 24.85 8.79
CA GLY A 173 5.74 24.48 10.12
C GLY A 173 4.80 24.94 11.24
N THR A 174 5.28 25.70 12.22
CA THR A 174 4.43 26.20 13.32
C THR A 174 3.97 27.64 13.12
N GLY A 175 3.55 27.93 11.88
CA GLY A 175 3.02 29.22 11.45
C GLY A 175 4.10 30.17 10.98
N GLY A 176 4.89 29.74 9.99
CA GLY A 176 5.95 30.54 9.38
C GLY A 176 7.34 30.32 9.98
N ASN A 177 7.59 29.14 10.57
CA ASN A 177 8.90 28.81 11.13
C ASN A 177 9.21 27.31 11.07
N ASP A 178 10.49 26.98 11.16
CA ASP A 178 11.00 25.63 11.35
C ASP A 178 12.10 25.63 12.43
N GLY A 179 11.84 24.98 13.57
CA GLY A 179 12.67 25.11 14.75
C GLY A 179 12.85 26.57 15.20
N ARG A 180 14.09 27.08 15.11
CA ARG A 180 14.46 28.48 15.41
C ARG A 180 14.46 29.40 14.17
N LEU A 181 14.35 28.82 12.97
CA LEU A 181 14.37 29.59 11.73
C LEU A 181 12.99 30.20 11.47
N ASP A 182 12.92 31.53 11.41
CA ASP A 182 11.70 32.25 11.06
C ASP A 182 11.69 32.59 9.57
N PHE A 183 10.64 32.17 8.86
CA PHE A 183 10.57 32.34 7.41
C PHE A 183 10.31 33.80 7.01
N SER A 184 9.56 34.53 7.83
CA SER A 184 9.23 35.93 7.55
C SER A 184 10.46 36.82 7.67
N ASN A 185 11.25 36.65 8.72
CA ASN A 185 12.47 37.42 8.92
C ASN A 185 13.56 37.07 7.89
N ASN A 186 13.68 35.78 7.55
CA ASN A 186 14.60 35.35 6.50
C ASN A 186 14.22 35.96 5.15
N LEU A 187 12.93 36.03 4.80
CA LEU A 187 12.48 36.70 3.57
C LEU A 187 12.88 38.18 3.56
N MET A 188 12.64 38.90 4.65
CA MET A 188 13.01 40.30 4.77
C MET A 188 14.53 40.49 4.58
N GLN A 189 15.36 39.57 5.09
CA GLN A 189 16.80 39.60 4.86
C GLN A 189 17.14 39.34 3.38
N ARG A 190 16.53 38.37 2.71
CA ARG A 190 16.75 38.13 1.28
C ARG A 190 16.27 39.28 0.39
N LEU A 191 15.33 40.09 0.86
CA LEU A 191 14.91 41.31 0.16
C LEU A 191 15.87 42.48 0.39
N PHE A 192 16.35 42.68 1.63
CA PHE A 192 16.96 43.97 2.03
C PHE A 192 18.37 43.91 2.60
N SER A 193 18.87 42.74 3.01
CA SER A 193 20.20 42.59 3.61
C SER A 193 21.28 43.27 2.77
N ASP A 194 22.23 43.92 3.43
CA ASP A 194 23.29 44.64 2.75
C ASP A 194 24.28 43.72 2.03
N LYS A 195 24.43 42.47 2.52
CA LYS A 195 25.33 41.46 1.94
C LYS A 195 24.73 40.80 0.71
N ASP A 196 23.48 40.38 0.79
CA ASP A 196 22.86 39.38 -0.10
C ASP A 196 21.36 39.65 -0.41
N GLY A 197 20.89 40.86 -0.10
CA GLY A 197 19.53 41.29 -0.39
C GLY A 197 19.33 41.67 -1.86
N LEU A 198 18.15 41.39 -2.40
CA LEU A 198 17.86 41.63 -3.82
C LEU A 198 17.70 43.12 -4.18
N PHE A 199 17.29 43.96 -3.22
CA PHE A 199 16.92 45.35 -3.46
C PHE A 199 17.53 46.31 -2.44
N GLN A 200 17.66 47.57 -2.85
CA GLN A 200 17.88 48.69 -1.94
C GLN A 200 16.52 49.20 -1.42
N ALA A 201 16.33 49.29 -0.10
CA ALA A 201 15.03 49.61 0.48
C ALA A 201 14.53 51.04 0.19
N SER A 202 15.44 52.01 0.12
CA SER A 202 15.14 53.44 -0.09
C SER A 202 14.83 53.77 -1.55
N SER A 203 15.63 53.26 -2.50
CA SER A 203 15.51 53.52 -3.94
C SER A 203 14.67 52.49 -4.68
N GLY A 204 14.46 51.29 -4.10
CA GLY A 204 13.78 50.18 -4.76
C GLY A 204 14.52 49.59 -5.95
N THR A 205 15.77 49.99 -6.20
CA THR A 205 16.58 49.49 -7.31
C THR A 205 17.08 48.07 -7.02
N PRO A 206 17.10 47.17 -8.03
CA PRO A 206 17.75 45.87 -7.88
C PRO A 206 19.25 46.06 -7.67
N ARG A 207 19.86 45.20 -6.85
CA ARG A 207 21.33 45.15 -6.74
C ARG A 207 21.95 44.49 -7.98
N SER A 208 23.22 44.75 -8.24
CA SER A 208 23.93 44.32 -9.47
C SER A 208 23.85 42.82 -9.75
N TYR A 209 23.89 41.98 -8.72
CA TYR A 209 23.80 40.52 -8.84
C TYR A 209 22.36 39.98 -8.94
N SER A 210 21.35 40.82 -8.73
CA SER A 210 19.94 40.40 -8.65
C SER A 210 19.43 39.80 -9.98
N ALA A 211 19.88 40.34 -11.12
CA ALA A 211 19.51 39.84 -12.45
C ALA A 211 20.06 38.42 -12.70
N ALA A 212 21.35 38.19 -12.44
CA ALA A 212 21.97 36.86 -12.59
C ALA A 212 21.32 35.82 -11.67
N LEU A 213 21.00 36.19 -10.42
CA LEU A 213 20.25 35.31 -9.52
C LEU A 213 18.83 35.01 -10.04
N LEU A 214 18.17 35.97 -10.69
CA LEU A 214 16.84 35.75 -11.25
C LEU A 214 16.88 34.80 -12.45
N GLU A 215 17.85 34.96 -13.34
CA GLU A 215 18.08 34.06 -14.47
C GLU A 215 18.40 32.64 -13.99
N ASN A 216 19.20 32.48 -12.94
CA ASN A 216 19.42 31.19 -12.29
C ASN A 216 18.11 30.61 -11.74
N SER A 217 17.31 31.42 -11.04
CA SER A 217 16.08 30.97 -10.41
C SER A 217 15.03 30.50 -11.43
N LEU A 218 14.87 31.22 -12.55
CA LEU A 218 13.85 30.92 -13.56
C LEU A 218 14.32 29.94 -14.63
N PHE A 219 15.55 30.11 -15.12
CA PHE A 219 16.07 29.42 -16.32
C PHE A 219 17.27 28.51 -16.03
N ASN A 220 17.65 28.34 -14.76
CA ASN A 220 18.78 27.52 -14.34
C ASN A 220 20.12 27.97 -14.96
N ALA A 221 20.26 29.25 -15.28
CA ALA A 221 21.52 29.85 -15.71
C ALA A 221 22.57 29.79 -14.58
N PRO A 222 23.87 29.62 -14.85
CA PRO A 222 24.91 29.69 -13.82
C PRO A 222 24.91 31.06 -13.13
N ALA A 223 24.98 31.09 -11.80
CA ALA A 223 25.08 32.33 -11.04
C ALA A 223 26.09 32.21 -9.88
N LEU A 224 26.71 33.35 -9.59
CA LEU A 224 27.50 33.59 -8.39
C LEU A 224 26.63 34.34 -7.36
N HIS A 225 27.17 34.60 -6.17
CA HIS A 225 26.50 35.35 -5.09
C HIS A 225 25.26 34.65 -4.48
N LEU A 226 25.27 33.32 -4.39
CA LEU A 226 24.32 32.62 -3.54
C LEU A 226 24.48 33.09 -2.08
N ALA A 227 23.36 33.31 -1.40
CA ALA A 227 23.33 33.76 -0.02
C ALA A 227 23.73 32.60 0.92
N ASP A 228 24.62 32.88 1.87
CA ASP A 228 24.83 32.00 3.03
C ASP A 228 23.64 32.13 3.98
N ALA A 229 22.65 31.24 3.80
CA ALA A 229 21.42 31.25 4.56
C ALA A 229 20.70 29.90 4.51
N LYS A 230 20.00 29.61 5.61
CA LYS A 230 19.24 28.38 5.77
C LYS A 230 17.90 28.46 5.04
N VAL A 231 17.66 27.51 4.14
CA VAL A 231 16.38 27.33 3.44
C VAL A 231 15.29 26.72 4.35
N GLY A 232 15.67 26.11 5.47
CA GLY A 232 14.77 25.41 6.39
C GLY A 232 14.31 24.06 5.82
N GLN A 233 13.08 23.67 6.12
CA GLN A 233 12.54 22.37 5.72
C GLN A 233 12.36 22.16 4.21
N PHE A 234 12.42 23.21 3.37
CA PHE A 234 11.94 23.16 1.99
C PHE A 234 12.93 22.60 0.96
N SER A 235 14.22 22.54 1.27
CA SER A 235 15.24 22.01 0.37
C SER A 235 16.34 21.30 1.17
N PRO A 236 16.27 19.96 1.30
CA PRO A 236 17.29 19.20 2.01
C PRO A 236 18.70 19.35 1.43
N SER A 237 18.82 19.49 0.10
CA SER A 237 20.12 19.66 -0.58
C SER A 237 20.77 21.01 -0.31
N GLY A 238 19.99 22.09 -0.11
CA GLY A 238 20.50 23.43 0.18
C GLY A 238 20.76 23.71 1.67
N ALA A 239 20.58 22.72 2.54
CA ALA A 239 20.67 22.90 3.99
C ALA A 239 22.12 22.81 4.54
N GLY A 240 23.10 22.54 3.68
CA GLY A 240 24.50 22.35 4.05
C GLY A 240 24.77 21.08 4.86
N GLY A 241 26.03 20.87 5.23
CA GLY A 241 26.50 19.73 6.01
C GLY A 241 27.40 18.76 5.23
N PRO A 242 27.55 17.51 5.71
CA PRO A 242 28.49 16.56 5.11
C PRO A 242 28.17 16.29 3.64
N ASN A 243 29.19 16.31 2.78
CA ASN A 243 29.08 16.10 1.32
C ASN A 243 28.17 17.10 0.58
N ALA A 244 27.90 18.28 1.15
CA ALA A 244 27.11 19.32 0.49
C ALA A 244 27.94 20.23 -0.46
N GLY A 245 29.25 20.00 -0.58
CA GLY A 245 30.15 20.75 -1.45
C GLY A 245 31.24 19.86 -2.06
N THR A 246 32.26 20.47 -2.66
CA THR A 246 33.41 19.75 -3.24
C THR A 246 34.37 19.15 -2.20
N GLY A 247 34.12 19.40 -0.91
CA GLY A 247 34.83 18.80 0.23
C GLY A 247 33.91 17.99 1.15
N PHE A 248 34.43 17.59 2.33
CA PHE A 248 33.69 16.76 3.29
C PHE A 248 32.50 17.47 3.95
N GLU A 249 32.48 18.82 3.95
CA GLU A 249 31.36 19.64 4.41
C GLU A 249 31.09 20.78 3.40
N GLY A 250 29.84 21.21 3.30
CA GLY A 250 29.44 22.37 2.51
C GLY A 250 28.54 23.32 3.29
N GLU A 251 28.62 24.62 2.98
CA GLU A 251 27.80 25.67 3.58
C GLU A 251 26.33 25.59 3.13
N SER A 252 25.43 26.18 3.91
CA SER A 252 24.02 26.30 3.52
C SER A 252 23.85 27.50 2.61
N VAL A 253 23.79 27.25 1.31
CA VAL A 253 23.63 28.29 0.30
C VAL A 253 22.24 28.29 -0.32
N ILE A 254 21.73 29.47 -0.62
CA ILE A 254 20.42 29.66 -1.24
C ILE A 254 20.41 30.82 -2.23
N ASN A 255 19.69 30.66 -3.33
CA ASN A 255 19.35 31.79 -4.19
C ASN A 255 18.23 32.64 -3.54
N SER A 256 18.49 33.93 -3.33
CA SER A 256 17.53 34.86 -2.72
C SER A 256 16.19 34.91 -3.46
N TRP A 257 16.18 34.82 -4.80
CA TRP A 257 14.95 34.76 -5.60
C TRP A 257 14.17 33.47 -5.39
N ASP A 258 14.85 32.32 -5.25
CA ASP A 258 14.19 31.05 -4.95
C ASP A 258 13.43 31.13 -3.62
N TYR A 259 14.03 31.74 -2.59
CA TYR A 259 13.38 31.91 -1.29
C TYR A 259 12.14 32.82 -1.38
N VAL A 260 12.25 33.92 -2.13
CA VAL A 260 11.14 34.85 -2.36
C VAL A 260 10.00 34.14 -3.08
N PHE A 261 10.27 33.52 -4.23
CA PHE A 261 9.23 32.82 -4.99
C PHE A 261 8.62 31.65 -4.24
N MET A 262 9.41 30.92 -3.46
CA MET A 262 8.93 29.83 -2.63
C MET A 262 7.87 30.31 -1.62
N LEU A 263 8.11 31.39 -0.88
CA LEU A 263 7.13 31.91 0.09
C LEU A 263 5.94 32.61 -0.57
N GLU A 264 6.18 33.29 -1.69
CA GLU A 264 5.10 33.82 -2.53
C GLU A 264 4.18 32.69 -3.03
N GLY A 265 4.77 31.55 -3.42
CA GLY A 265 4.03 30.35 -3.82
C GLY A 265 3.32 29.66 -2.67
N ALA A 266 3.96 29.54 -1.50
CA ALA A 266 3.37 28.96 -0.30
C ALA A 266 2.10 29.69 0.16
N SER A 267 1.99 30.99 -0.13
CA SER A 267 0.78 31.79 0.13
C SER A 267 -0.43 31.35 -0.72
N THR A 268 -0.25 30.49 -1.72
CA THR A 268 -1.34 29.86 -2.49
C THR A 268 -2.09 28.82 -1.67
N PHE A 269 -1.46 28.26 -0.63
CA PHE A 269 -2.02 27.25 0.27
C PHE A 269 -2.89 27.85 1.38
N ALA A 270 -3.53 28.99 1.10
CA ALA A 270 -4.49 29.61 2.00
C ALA A 270 -5.51 28.56 2.45
N SER A 271 -5.51 28.27 3.74
CA SER A 271 -6.22 27.12 4.30
C SER A 271 -7.63 27.53 4.68
N VAL A 272 -8.63 26.78 4.22
CA VAL A 272 -10.05 27.07 4.54
C VAL A 272 -10.44 26.30 5.81
N ALA A 273 -10.93 27.00 6.83
CA ALA A 273 -11.50 26.35 8.01
C ALA A 273 -12.75 25.55 7.64
N SER A 274 -12.66 24.23 7.62
CA SER A 274 -13.78 23.37 7.27
C SER A 274 -14.71 23.12 8.47
N ARG A 275 -15.77 23.91 8.61
CA ARG A 275 -16.90 23.60 9.50
C ARG A 275 -17.89 22.68 8.78
N ARG A 276 -17.72 21.36 8.86
CA ARG A 276 -18.84 20.41 8.70
C ARG A 276 -18.58 19.17 9.56
N HIS A 277 -19.59 18.79 10.34
CA HIS A 277 -19.64 17.70 11.33
C HIS A 277 -19.28 16.31 10.77
N GLN A 278 -18.02 16.08 10.41
CA GLN A 278 -17.45 14.74 10.50
C GLN A 278 -16.41 14.79 11.60
N SER A 279 -16.67 14.03 12.66
CA SER A 279 -15.81 13.86 13.82
C SER A 279 -14.41 13.43 13.38
N ASN A 280 -13.54 14.40 13.14
CA ASN A 280 -12.14 14.15 12.84
C ASN A 280 -11.48 13.82 14.19
N VAL A 281 -11.37 12.53 14.49
CA VAL A 281 -10.93 11.99 15.79
C VAL A 281 -9.54 12.52 16.21
N HIS A 282 -8.74 13.09 15.29
CA HIS A 282 -7.36 13.55 15.56
C HIS A 282 -7.04 15.01 15.17
N GLY A 283 -8.03 15.89 15.03
CA GLY A 283 -7.80 17.34 15.15
C GLY A 283 -6.88 18.04 14.14
N MET A 284 -6.50 17.42 13.02
CA MET A 284 -5.83 18.14 11.94
C MET A 284 -6.83 19.05 11.23
N ALA A 285 -6.49 20.34 11.07
CA ALA A 285 -7.24 21.22 10.17
C ALA A 285 -7.09 20.72 8.73
N SER A 286 -8.11 20.90 7.89
CA SER A 286 -8.09 20.46 6.49
C SER A 286 -7.12 21.32 5.69
N PHE A 287 -5.87 20.86 5.53
CA PHE A 287 -4.88 21.48 4.66
C PHE A 287 -4.93 20.84 3.26
N PRO A 288 -4.77 21.63 2.17
CA PRO A 288 -4.88 21.09 0.81
C PRO A 288 -3.89 19.94 0.57
N PHE A 289 -4.41 18.80 0.13
CA PHE A 289 -3.66 17.59 -0.23
C PHE A 289 -2.64 17.12 0.82
N THR A 290 -2.94 17.37 2.10
CA THR A 290 -2.07 17.02 3.22
C THR A 290 -2.74 15.95 4.09
N VAL A 291 -2.00 14.89 4.38
CA VAL A 291 -2.46 13.72 5.14
C VAL A 291 -1.41 13.34 6.19
N TYR A 292 -1.73 12.39 7.07
CA TYR A 292 -0.71 11.80 7.95
C TYR A 292 0.35 11.07 7.10
N ALA A 293 1.60 11.13 7.56
CA ALA A 293 2.66 10.38 6.92
C ALA A 293 2.36 8.88 6.99
N SER A 294 2.76 8.17 5.93
CA SER A 294 2.62 6.73 5.81
C SER A 294 3.94 6.17 5.30
N SER A 295 4.46 5.12 5.96
CA SER A 295 5.62 4.35 5.44
C SER A 295 5.30 3.64 4.12
N ALA A 296 4.02 3.33 3.86
CA ALA A 296 3.58 2.71 2.62
C ALA A 296 4.11 3.43 1.36
N GLY A 297 4.80 2.67 0.52
CA GLY A 297 5.33 3.16 -0.74
C GLY A 297 6.61 3.99 -0.65
N TRP A 298 7.26 4.02 0.51
CA TRP A 298 8.62 4.51 0.66
C TRP A 298 9.43 3.54 1.53
N GLY A 299 10.29 2.73 0.90
CA GLY A 299 11.05 1.66 1.57
C GLY A 299 12.12 2.14 2.56
N GLY A 300 12.32 3.45 2.73
CA GLY A 300 13.35 4.05 3.59
C GLY A 300 12.88 4.51 4.97
N ILE A 301 11.59 4.35 5.33
CA ILE A 301 11.04 4.76 6.64
C ILE A 301 11.01 3.62 7.63
N GLU A 302 11.48 3.86 8.85
CA GLU A 302 11.12 3.04 10.00
C GLU A 302 9.83 3.52 10.68
N CYS A 303 9.13 2.64 11.39
CA CYS A 303 7.86 2.99 12.07
C CYS A 303 8.02 4.17 13.06
N THR A 304 9.23 4.38 13.60
CA THR A 304 9.57 5.51 14.45
C THR A 304 9.54 6.84 13.69
N ASP A 305 10.06 6.87 12.46
CA ASP A 305 10.07 8.07 11.63
C ASP A 305 8.65 8.46 11.18
N GLU A 306 7.76 7.47 10.97
CA GLU A 306 6.34 7.72 10.69
C GLU A 306 5.63 8.43 11.86
N ALA A 307 5.98 8.06 13.10
CA ALA A 307 5.40 8.66 14.30
C ALA A 307 5.91 10.09 14.56
N GLU A 308 7.17 10.38 14.22
CA GLU A 308 7.77 11.72 14.35
C GLU A 308 7.49 12.64 13.16
N ALA A 309 7.05 12.09 12.03
CA ALA A 309 6.70 12.85 10.84
C ALA A 309 5.56 13.84 11.10
N ARG A 310 5.70 15.05 10.58
CA ARG A 310 4.70 16.11 10.76
C ARG A 310 3.45 15.86 9.90
N ALA A 311 3.66 15.48 8.65
CA ALA A 311 2.62 15.18 7.66
C ALA A 311 3.25 14.65 6.37
N GLU A 312 2.40 14.26 5.43
CA GLU A 312 2.73 14.03 4.03
C GLU A 312 1.90 14.97 3.14
N PHE A 313 2.56 15.67 2.22
CA PHE A 313 1.96 16.56 1.24
C PHE A 313 2.03 15.95 -0.16
N TRP A 314 0.89 15.93 -0.84
CA TRP A 314 0.74 15.45 -2.20
C TRP A 314 0.55 16.64 -3.15
N ALA A 315 1.64 17.10 -3.75
CA ALA A 315 1.62 18.20 -4.71
C ALA A 315 1.04 17.74 -6.05
N PRO A 316 -0.09 18.31 -6.50
CA PRO A 316 -0.64 17.98 -7.82
C PRO A 316 0.26 18.48 -8.94
N LEU A 317 0.38 17.66 -9.98
CA LEU A 317 0.98 18.00 -11.27
C LEU A 317 -0.11 17.89 -12.35
N TRP A 318 -0.25 18.95 -13.14
CA TRP A 318 -1.25 19.04 -14.20
C TRP A 318 -0.58 19.31 -15.56
N PRO A 319 -0.96 18.56 -16.61
CA PRO A 319 -0.35 18.72 -17.93
C PRO A 319 -1.04 19.82 -18.74
N ARG A 320 -2.30 20.15 -18.41
CA ARG A 320 -3.09 21.15 -19.14
C ARG A 320 -2.89 22.55 -18.55
N PRO A 321 -2.46 23.56 -19.33
CA PRO A 321 -2.26 24.93 -18.83
C PRO A 321 -3.47 25.49 -18.08
N ALA A 322 -3.25 25.86 -16.81
CA ALA A 322 -4.28 26.40 -15.92
C ALA A 322 -3.89 27.79 -15.41
N ARG A 323 -4.87 28.66 -15.26
CA ARG A 323 -4.71 29.99 -14.65
C ARG A 323 -4.52 29.85 -13.13
N TYR A 324 -3.85 30.83 -12.54
CA TYR A 324 -3.66 30.89 -11.08
C TYR A 324 -4.98 30.79 -10.30
N ALA A 325 -6.05 31.41 -10.80
CA ALA A 325 -7.37 31.37 -10.15
C ALA A 325 -7.97 29.96 -10.10
N GLU A 326 -7.79 29.16 -11.16
CA GLU A 326 -8.26 27.77 -11.25
C GLU A 326 -7.48 26.89 -10.26
N ILE A 327 -6.15 27.06 -10.23
CA ILE A 327 -5.27 26.37 -9.29
C ILE A 327 -5.69 26.72 -7.85
N LYS A 328 -5.83 28.02 -7.52
CA LYS A 328 -6.25 28.46 -6.19
C LYS A 328 -7.61 27.85 -5.79
N ALA A 329 -8.58 27.77 -6.70
CA ALA A 329 -9.87 27.15 -6.44
C ALA A 329 -9.73 25.65 -6.11
N LEU A 330 -8.91 24.92 -6.87
CA LEU A 330 -8.65 23.50 -6.64
C LEU A 330 -7.92 23.24 -5.31
N PHE A 331 -6.93 24.05 -4.97
CA PHE A 331 -6.26 23.97 -3.66
C PHE A 331 -7.22 24.32 -2.51
N SER A 332 -8.15 25.25 -2.71
CA SER A 332 -9.17 25.59 -1.70
C SER A 332 -10.15 24.44 -1.45
N GLU A 333 -10.43 23.62 -2.47
CA GLU A 333 -11.21 22.39 -2.31
C GLU A 333 -10.38 21.29 -1.65
N GLY A 334 -9.13 21.11 -2.10
CA GLY A 334 -7.98 20.49 -1.42
C GLY A 334 -8.14 19.08 -0.83
N ARG A 335 -9.31 18.46 -0.96
CA ARG A 335 -9.64 17.18 -0.31
C ARG A 335 -9.71 16.06 -1.31
N VAL A 336 -9.19 14.93 -0.87
CA VAL A 336 -9.24 13.66 -1.59
C VAL A 336 -10.10 12.71 -0.77
N VAL A 337 -11.12 12.16 -1.44
CA VAL A 337 -12.11 11.27 -0.83
C VAL A 337 -11.96 9.89 -1.45
N ALA A 338 -11.76 8.87 -0.63
CA ALA A 338 -11.84 7.46 -1.02
C ALA A 338 -13.14 6.86 -0.47
N GLN A 339 -13.97 6.27 -1.35
CA GLN A 339 -15.19 5.55 -0.95
C GLN A 339 -16.10 6.34 0.02
N GLY A 340 -16.32 7.62 -0.24
CA GLY A 340 -17.15 8.50 0.59
C GLY A 340 -16.51 8.96 1.91
N ARG A 341 -15.22 8.67 2.15
CA ARG A 341 -14.46 9.12 3.32
C ARG A 341 -13.22 9.90 2.91
N MET A 342 -12.86 10.90 3.70
CA MET A 342 -11.62 11.65 3.49
C MET A 342 -10.39 10.74 3.69
N ALA A 343 -9.41 10.84 2.79
CA ALA A 343 -8.13 10.17 2.93
C ALA A 343 -7.43 10.62 4.22
N ARG A 344 -6.93 9.67 5.02
CA ARG A 344 -6.30 9.98 6.32
C ARG A 344 -4.79 10.01 6.23
N ASP A 345 -4.20 9.12 5.44
CA ASP A 345 -2.76 8.96 5.29
C ASP A 345 -2.37 8.74 3.82
N GLY A 346 -1.07 8.65 3.55
CA GLY A 346 -0.54 8.45 2.19
C GLY A 346 -1.09 7.21 1.48
N PHE A 347 -1.35 6.11 2.20
CA PHE A 347 -1.97 4.93 1.62
C PHE A 347 -3.41 5.20 1.19
N ASP A 348 -4.24 5.78 2.06
CA ASP A 348 -5.62 6.16 1.70
C ASP A 348 -5.66 7.17 0.54
N PHE A 349 -4.70 8.10 0.49
CA PHE A 349 -4.58 9.09 -0.59
C PHE A 349 -4.29 8.41 -1.93
N ALA A 350 -3.30 7.50 -1.97
CA ALA A 350 -2.98 6.72 -3.16
C ALA A 350 -4.19 5.92 -3.65
N ARG A 351 -4.91 5.26 -2.73
CA ARG A 351 -6.13 4.51 -3.07
C ARG A 351 -7.21 5.40 -3.69
N ALA A 352 -7.40 6.59 -3.14
CA ALA A 352 -8.40 7.52 -3.63
C ALA A 352 -8.10 8.01 -5.06
N ILE A 353 -6.85 8.38 -5.34
CA ILE A 353 -6.46 8.81 -6.69
C ILE A 353 -6.50 7.66 -7.70
N SER A 354 -6.24 6.41 -7.27
CA SER A 354 -6.30 5.21 -8.11
C SER A 354 -7.72 4.63 -8.32
N THR A 355 -8.75 5.14 -7.63
CA THR A 355 -10.14 4.66 -7.79
C THR A 355 -11.00 5.62 -8.59
N LEU A 356 -10.85 6.92 -8.35
CA LEU A 356 -11.76 7.94 -8.87
C LEU A 356 -11.30 8.61 -10.17
N GLY A 357 -10.22 8.13 -10.81
CA GLY A 357 -9.75 8.59 -12.13
C GLY A 357 -9.92 10.09 -12.30
N VAL A 358 -9.02 10.86 -11.68
CA VAL A 358 -9.15 12.29 -11.36
C VAL A 358 -10.24 13.05 -12.13
N SER A 359 -11.37 13.26 -11.48
CA SER A 359 -12.41 14.21 -11.91
C SER A 359 -11.95 15.69 -11.91
N ARG A 360 -10.68 15.98 -11.57
CA ARG A 360 -10.12 17.33 -11.34
C ARG A 360 -8.93 17.75 -12.22
N GLY A 361 -8.61 17.02 -13.30
CA GLY A 361 -7.58 17.42 -14.27
C GLY A 361 -6.10 17.34 -13.84
N PHE A 362 -5.78 16.72 -12.70
CA PHE A 362 -4.40 16.37 -12.32
C PHE A 362 -4.02 15.01 -12.92
N SER A 363 -2.79 14.89 -13.43
CA SER A 363 -2.28 13.62 -13.97
C SER A 363 -1.42 12.86 -12.96
N GLU A 364 -0.69 13.59 -12.12
CA GLU A 364 0.27 13.02 -11.17
C GLU A 364 0.26 13.80 -9.86
N PHE A 365 0.80 13.17 -8.82
CA PHE A 365 1.10 13.80 -7.55
C PHE A 365 2.55 13.50 -7.15
N GLN A 366 3.29 14.56 -6.80
CA GLN A 366 4.59 14.45 -6.14
C GLN A 366 4.37 14.39 -4.63
N ARG A 367 4.88 13.34 -3.98
CA ARG A 367 4.75 13.12 -2.53
C ARG A 367 5.95 13.72 -1.82
N TYR A 368 5.70 14.45 -0.74
CA TYR A 368 6.72 14.87 0.21
C TYR A 368 6.32 14.46 1.61
N GLY A 369 7.22 13.80 2.33
CA GLY A 369 7.05 13.58 3.76
C GLY A 369 7.89 14.58 4.55
N PHE A 370 7.34 15.10 5.65
CA PHE A 370 8.02 16.04 6.54
C PHE A 370 8.58 15.29 7.74
N PHE A 371 9.85 14.89 7.69
CA PHE A 371 10.51 14.09 8.72
C PHE A 371 11.41 14.92 9.63
N GLN A 372 11.52 14.52 10.88
CA GLN A 372 12.36 15.19 11.88
C GLN A 372 13.85 14.89 11.60
N ARG A 373 14.70 15.91 11.59
CA ARG A 373 16.16 15.77 11.41
C ARG A 373 16.90 15.82 12.75
N ALA A 374 16.71 16.92 13.47
CA ALA A 374 17.41 17.18 14.74
C ALA A 374 16.58 18.16 15.58
N GLY A 375 16.19 17.73 16.78
CA GLY A 375 15.29 18.49 17.63
C GLY A 375 13.96 18.76 16.92
N LYS A 376 13.56 20.03 16.80
CA LYS A 376 12.29 20.44 16.18
C LYS A 376 12.42 20.91 14.72
N SER A 377 13.52 20.55 14.05
CA SER A 377 13.80 20.91 12.64
C SER A 377 13.41 19.77 11.72
N TYR A 378 12.73 20.07 10.62
CA TYR A 378 12.15 19.09 9.71
C TYR A 378 12.75 19.18 8.30
N TYR A 379 12.63 18.11 7.52
CA TYR A 379 12.89 18.10 6.10
C TYR A 379 11.69 17.61 5.31
N ALA A 380 11.33 18.36 4.27
CA ALA A 380 10.43 17.92 3.22
C ALA A 380 11.21 17.06 2.22
N VAL A 381 11.19 15.75 2.43
CA VAL A 381 11.85 14.77 1.57
C VAL A 381 10.88 14.35 0.48
N ALA A 382 11.32 14.32 -0.78
CA ALA A 382 10.52 13.75 -1.86
C ALA A 382 10.53 12.23 -1.75
N ILE A 383 9.38 11.63 -1.42
CA ILE A 383 9.26 10.19 -1.09
C ILE A 383 8.68 9.35 -2.23
N GLY A 384 8.25 9.99 -3.31
CA GLY A 384 7.81 9.31 -4.53
C GLY A 384 6.84 10.11 -5.38
N ARG A 385 6.56 9.60 -6.57
CA ARG A 385 5.58 10.17 -7.50
C ARG A 385 4.51 9.14 -7.82
N ARG A 386 3.27 9.60 -8.02
CA ARG A 386 2.13 8.72 -8.31
C ARG A 386 1.25 9.28 -9.41
N HIS A 387 0.95 8.43 -10.38
CA HIS A 387 -0.06 8.72 -11.40
C HIS A 387 -1.44 8.65 -10.77
N ALA A 388 -2.30 9.54 -11.22
CA ALA A 388 -3.66 9.67 -10.72
C ALA A 388 -4.64 9.02 -11.71
N GLU A 389 -4.35 7.76 -12.04
CA GLU A 389 -5.08 6.98 -13.03
C GLU A 389 -5.78 5.79 -12.36
N PRO A 390 -6.94 5.34 -12.88
CA PRO A 390 -7.61 4.17 -12.37
C PRO A 390 -6.70 2.93 -12.42
N SER A 391 -6.45 2.30 -11.28
CA SER A 391 -5.72 1.04 -11.22
C SER A 391 -6.68 -0.15 -11.10
N PRO A 392 -6.49 -1.23 -11.88
CA PRO A 392 -7.23 -2.48 -11.68
C PRO A 392 -7.05 -3.04 -10.26
N GLY A 393 -5.86 -2.86 -9.66
CA GLY A 393 -5.57 -3.33 -8.31
C GLY A 393 -6.37 -2.61 -7.22
N ALA A 394 -6.78 -1.36 -7.46
CA ALA A 394 -7.63 -0.63 -6.52
C ALA A 394 -9.01 -1.31 -6.31
N LYS A 395 -9.54 -1.97 -7.37
CA LYS A 395 -10.77 -2.78 -7.27
C LYS A 395 -10.55 -4.04 -6.43
N LEU A 396 -9.40 -4.69 -6.54
CA LEU A 396 -9.06 -5.85 -5.72
C LEU A 396 -9.03 -5.50 -4.23
N ILE A 397 -8.40 -4.37 -3.87
CA ILE A 397 -8.32 -3.90 -2.48
C ILE A 397 -9.71 -3.67 -1.87
N SER A 398 -10.73 -3.33 -2.67
CA SER A 398 -12.10 -3.15 -2.15
C SER A 398 -12.69 -4.41 -1.50
N ASP A 399 -12.20 -5.60 -1.87
CA ASP A 399 -12.58 -6.86 -1.20
C ASP A 399 -12.15 -6.89 0.28
N LEU A 400 -11.05 -6.20 0.62
CA LEU A 400 -10.51 -6.09 1.98
C LEU A 400 -11.22 -5.03 2.83
N ASP A 401 -11.97 -4.11 2.23
CA ASP A 401 -12.74 -3.12 2.98
C ASP A 401 -14.06 -3.68 3.51
N ARG A 402 -14.48 -4.87 3.06
CA ARG A 402 -15.72 -5.50 3.52
C ARG A 402 -15.71 -5.67 5.04
N GLY A 403 -16.76 -5.20 5.70
CA GLY A 403 -16.83 -5.19 7.17
C GLY A 403 -15.81 -4.25 7.83
N GLY A 404 -15.14 -3.38 7.08
CA GLY A 404 -14.10 -2.48 7.57
C GLY A 404 -12.79 -3.18 7.95
N TRP A 405 -12.55 -4.40 7.46
CA TRP A 405 -11.43 -5.25 7.89
C TRP A 405 -10.07 -4.56 7.76
N LEU A 406 -9.75 -4.02 6.57
CA LEU A 406 -8.46 -3.37 6.32
C LEU A 406 -8.22 -2.21 7.29
N ARG A 407 -9.24 -1.39 7.56
CA ARG A 407 -9.16 -0.29 8.54
C ARG A 407 -8.86 -0.81 9.95
N MET A 408 -9.56 -1.86 10.39
CA MET A 408 -9.38 -2.42 11.73
C MET A 408 -7.98 -3.02 11.91
N VAL A 409 -7.48 -3.73 10.90
CA VAL A 409 -6.14 -4.32 10.91
C VAL A 409 -5.05 -3.26 10.96
N ARG A 410 -5.16 -2.21 10.14
CA ARG A 410 -4.22 -1.09 10.14
C ARG A 410 -4.22 -0.36 11.48
N GLN A 411 -5.41 -0.08 12.02
CA GLN A 411 -5.55 0.53 13.34
C GLN A 411 -4.96 -0.35 14.45
N PHE A 412 -5.18 -1.66 14.38
CA PHE A 412 -4.60 -2.62 15.31
C PHE A 412 -3.08 -2.61 15.25
N GLY A 413 -2.50 -2.72 14.05
CA GLY A 413 -1.05 -2.73 13.84
C GLY A 413 -0.34 -1.44 14.26
N ARG A 414 -1.02 -0.29 14.23
CA ARG A 414 -0.48 1.00 14.70
C ARG A 414 -0.59 1.20 16.22
N GLY A 415 -1.17 0.23 16.96
CA GLY A 415 -1.25 0.31 18.42
C GLY A 415 0.12 0.22 19.10
N THR A 416 0.34 1.03 20.14
CA THR A 416 1.58 1.08 20.92
C THR A 416 1.92 -0.25 21.59
N ASP A 417 0.90 -1.01 22.00
CA ASP A 417 1.05 -2.21 22.82
C ASP A 417 1.22 -3.50 21.99
N GLN A 418 1.31 -3.39 20.66
CA GLN A 418 1.41 -4.58 19.81
C GLN A 418 2.82 -5.18 19.76
N ALA A 419 2.91 -6.48 19.45
CA ALA A 419 4.19 -7.11 19.16
C ALA A 419 4.81 -6.55 17.86
N ALA A 420 6.14 -6.42 17.82
CA ALA A 420 6.87 -5.91 16.65
C ALA A 420 6.57 -6.72 15.38
N SER A 421 6.38 -8.04 15.51
CA SER A 421 6.01 -8.92 14.40
C SER A 421 4.65 -8.56 13.78
N ILE A 422 3.66 -8.17 14.58
CA ILE A 422 2.36 -7.73 14.05
C ILE A 422 2.50 -6.40 13.33
N ARG A 423 3.20 -5.43 13.93
CA ARG A 423 3.46 -4.13 13.28
C ARG A 423 4.13 -4.31 11.93
N HIS A 424 5.17 -5.14 11.87
CA HIS A 424 5.89 -5.44 10.64
C HIS A 424 5.00 -6.11 9.59
N SER A 425 4.17 -7.10 9.96
CA SER A 425 3.26 -7.71 8.99
C SER A 425 2.17 -6.78 8.47
N VAL A 426 1.69 -5.85 9.29
CA VAL A 426 0.75 -4.82 8.83
C VAL A 426 1.44 -3.85 7.87
N LYS A 427 2.68 -3.44 8.17
CA LYS A 427 3.49 -2.62 7.25
C LYS A 427 3.73 -3.33 5.91
N ASN A 428 4.14 -4.60 5.93
CA ASN A 428 4.37 -5.39 4.71
C ASN A 428 3.07 -5.55 3.90
N LEU A 429 1.92 -5.68 4.57
CA LEU A 429 0.62 -5.66 3.89
C LEU A 429 0.36 -4.29 3.23
N GLU A 430 0.56 -3.18 3.95
CA GLU A 430 0.38 -1.84 3.38
C GLU A 430 1.28 -1.60 2.17
N GLU A 431 2.56 -2.01 2.23
CA GLU A 431 3.50 -1.93 1.12
C GLU A 431 3.05 -2.76 -0.08
N ALA A 432 2.70 -4.04 0.14
CA ALA A 432 2.23 -4.91 -0.94
C ALA A 432 0.92 -4.41 -1.56
N LEU A 433 -0.01 -3.88 -0.76
CA LEU A 433 -1.24 -3.26 -1.27
C LEU A 433 -0.96 -1.94 -1.99
N PHE A 434 0.08 -1.20 -1.60
CA PHE A 434 0.47 0.03 -2.27
C PHE A 434 1.06 -0.24 -3.66
N GLU A 435 1.78 -1.35 -3.84
CA GLU A 435 2.25 -1.78 -5.17
C GLU A 435 1.10 -2.08 -6.13
N LEU A 436 -0.02 -2.63 -5.64
CA LEU A 436 -1.23 -2.86 -6.44
C LEU A 436 -1.86 -1.59 -7.01
N LEU A 437 -1.52 -0.42 -6.46
CA LEU A 437 -2.05 0.87 -6.92
C LEU A 437 -1.30 1.44 -8.12
N SER A 438 -0.32 0.71 -8.64
CA SER A 438 0.38 1.05 -9.88
C SER A 438 -0.59 0.99 -11.08
N PRO A 439 -0.34 1.77 -12.15
CA PRO A 439 -1.16 1.73 -13.37
C PRO A 439 -1.19 0.35 -14.01
N GLU A 440 -0.03 -0.31 -14.05
CA GLU A 440 0.11 -1.69 -14.54
C GLU A 440 0.05 -2.68 -13.38
N LEU A 441 -0.89 -3.63 -13.47
CA LEU A 441 -1.06 -4.66 -12.46
C LEU A 441 -0.22 -5.89 -12.83
N SER A 442 0.87 -6.13 -12.09
CA SER A 442 1.72 -7.30 -12.28
C SER A 442 1.25 -8.50 -11.45
N HIS A 443 1.44 -9.72 -11.98
CA HIS A 443 1.16 -10.96 -11.24
C HIS A 443 1.97 -11.04 -9.94
N SER A 444 3.22 -10.58 -9.95
CA SER A 444 4.09 -10.56 -8.78
C SER A 444 3.52 -9.67 -7.67
N ALA A 445 3.04 -8.46 -7.99
CA ALA A 445 2.45 -7.56 -6.99
C ALA A 445 1.19 -8.17 -6.35
N VAL A 446 0.30 -8.77 -7.17
CA VAL A 446 -0.91 -9.44 -6.64
C VAL A 446 -0.52 -10.64 -5.78
N SER A 447 0.43 -11.47 -6.22
CA SER A 447 0.91 -12.61 -5.44
C SER A 447 1.54 -12.17 -4.12
N GLY A 448 2.36 -11.11 -4.11
CA GLY A 448 2.98 -10.54 -2.91
C GLY A 448 1.93 -10.02 -1.93
N ALA A 449 0.90 -9.34 -2.42
CA ALA A 449 -0.23 -8.91 -1.59
C ALA A 449 -1.00 -10.11 -1.01
N MET A 450 -1.22 -11.17 -1.79
CA MET A 450 -1.86 -12.40 -1.28
C MET A 450 -1.01 -13.07 -0.19
N MET A 451 0.31 -13.20 -0.40
CA MET A 451 1.23 -13.71 0.60
C MET A 451 1.19 -12.88 1.88
N ALA A 452 1.22 -11.54 1.77
CA ALA A 452 1.15 -10.64 2.91
C ALA A 452 -0.17 -10.76 3.70
N ILE A 453 -1.31 -10.89 2.99
CA ILE A 453 -2.62 -11.17 3.62
C ILE A 453 -2.57 -12.50 4.38
N GLY A 454 -1.99 -13.54 3.77
CA GLY A 454 -1.86 -14.87 4.36
C GLY A 454 -1.00 -14.89 5.61
N GLN A 455 0.20 -14.32 5.54
CA GLN A 455 1.13 -14.20 6.65
C GLN A 455 0.50 -13.41 7.82
N LEU A 456 -0.18 -12.30 7.53
CA LEU A 456 -0.87 -11.53 8.55
C LEU A 456 -2.04 -12.31 9.15
N GLY A 457 -2.84 -13.01 8.34
CA GLY A 457 -3.92 -13.87 8.81
C GLY A 457 -3.42 -14.97 9.75
N PHE A 458 -2.30 -15.62 9.39
CA PHE A 458 -1.65 -16.61 10.25
C PHE A 458 -1.21 -16.00 11.58
N ARG A 459 -0.52 -14.85 11.57
CA ARG A 459 -0.07 -14.18 12.80
C ARG A 459 -1.22 -13.72 13.68
N LEU A 460 -2.27 -13.15 13.11
CA LEU A 460 -3.47 -12.78 13.87
C LEU A 460 -4.10 -13.99 14.55
N SER A 461 -4.05 -15.17 13.93
CA SER A 461 -4.56 -16.41 14.53
C SER A 461 -3.76 -16.92 15.73
N THR A 462 -2.51 -16.48 15.88
CA THR A 462 -1.63 -16.87 17.01
C THR A 462 -1.61 -15.85 18.15
N VAL A 463 -2.16 -14.64 17.93
CA VAL A 463 -2.26 -13.61 18.98
C VAL A 463 -3.11 -14.12 20.14
N ARG A 464 -2.50 -14.16 21.32
CA ARG A 464 -3.18 -14.48 22.59
C ARG A 464 -3.41 -13.19 23.35
N THR A 465 -4.67 -12.76 23.46
CA THR A 465 -5.04 -11.61 24.28
C THR A 465 -6.23 -11.96 25.17
N ASN A 466 -6.19 -11.47 26.41
CA ASN A 466 -7.31 -11.58 27.35
C ASN A 466 -8.49 -10.68 26.94
N LYS A 467 -8.29 -9.78 25.96
CA LYS A 467 -9.31 -8.88 25.40
C LYS A 467 -9.64 -9.29 23.96
N LYS A 468 -10.41 -10.38 23.80
CA LYS A 468 -10.80 -10.97 22.49
C LYS A 468 -11.46 -9.97 21.52
N SER A 469 -12.11 -8.93 22.01
CA SER A 469 -12.74 -7.87 21.20
C SER A 469 -11.76 -6.93 20.50
N LEU A 470 -10.45 -7.05 20.76
CA LEU A 470 -9.42 -6.18 20.16
C LEU A 470 -8.70 -6.79 18.95
N VAL A 471 -8.77 -8.12 18.74
CA VAL A 471 -8.10 -8.74 17.57
C VAL A 471 -8.99 -8.62 16.33
N PRO A 472 -8.49 -8.09 15.21
CA PRO A 472 -9.24 -8.07 13.96
C PRO A 472 -9.69 -9.47 13.55
N ALA A 473 -10.88 -9.57 12.94
CA ALA A 473 -11.40 -10.82 12.39
C ALA A 473 -10.47 -11.43 11.31
N PRO A 474 -10.64 -12.71 10.94
CA PRO A 474 -9.91 -13.30 9.82
C PRO A 474 -10.06 -12.51 8.51
N PRO A 475 -9.12 -12.63 7.56
CA PRO A 475 -9.24 -12.01 6.25
C PRO A 475 -10.60 -12.31 5.57
N PRO A 476 -11.23 -11.32 4.93
CA PRO A 476 -12.50 -11.51 4.25
C PRO A 476 -12.32 -12.45 3.04
N LEU A 477 -13.44 -13.02 2.56
CA LEU A 477 -13.43 -13.89 1.37
C LEU A 477 -13.15 -13.08 0.11
N LEU A 478 -11.92 -13.14 -0.39
CA LEU A 478 -11.50 -12.44 -1.60
C LEU A 478 -12.19 -13.02 -2.83
N SER A 479 -12.48 -12.20 -3.84
CA SER A 479 -13.05 -12.65 -5.11
C SER A 479 -12.08 -13.53 -5.90
N SER A 480 -12.59 -14.26 -6.90
CA SER A 480 -11.74 -15.06 -7.80
C SER A 480 -10.90 -14.21 -8.76
N GLN A 481 -11.08 -12.89 -8.75
CA GLN A 481 -10.22 -11.96 -9.51
C GLN A 481 -8.82 -11.90 -8.92
N TRP A 482 -8.66 -12.00 -7.60
CA TRP A 482 -7.35 -12.09 -6.94
C TRP A 482 -6.56 -13.30 -7.45
N VAL A 483 -7.19 -14.48 -7.50
CA VAL A 483 -6.55 -15.70 -7.99
C VAL A 483 -6.15 -15.57 -9.47
N ARG A 484 -7.05 -15.03 -10.32
CA ARG A 484 -6.73 -14.81 -11.75
C ARG A 484 -5.59 -13.82 -11.96
N ALA A 485 -5.57 -12.74 -11.18
CA ALA A 485 -4.57 -11.70 -11.32
C ALA A 485 -3.22 -12.13 -10.72
N ALA A 486 -3.19 -13.04 -9.75
CA ALA A 486 -1.95 -13.57 -9.16
C ALA A 486 -1.34 -14.75 -9.93
N ASP A 487 -2.09 -15.39 -10.83
CA ASP A 487 -1.61 -16.56 -11.58
C ASP A 487 -0.53 -16.17 -12.59
N ASP A 488 0.73 -16.44 -12.22
CA ASP A 488 1.92 -16.23 -13.05
C ASP A 488 2.26 -17.44 -13.94
N GLY A 489 1.39 -18.47 -13.96
CA GLY A 489 1.65 -19.71 -14.68
C GLY A 489 2.74 -20.60 -14.06
N SER A 490 3.20 -20.31 -12.85
CA SER A 490 4.16 -21.17 -12.14
C SER A 490 3.51 -22.46 -11.61
N ARG A 491 4.34 -23.49 -11.45
CA ARG A 491 3.91 -24.77 -10.85
C ARG A 491 3.57 -24.60 -9.37
N GLU A 492 4.29 -23.72 -8.68
CA GLU A 492 4.06 -23.37 -7.28
C GLU A 492 2.67 -22.75 -7.08
N PHE A 493 2.29 -21.81 -7.96
CA PHE A 493 0.96 -21.20 -7.91
C PHE A 493 -0.15 -22.22 -8.13
N ARG A 494 -0.02 -23.08 -9.14
CA ARG A 494 -1.04 -24.10 -9.44
C ARG A 494 -1.22 -25.11 -8.31
N ILE A 495 -0.12 -25.59 -7.70
CA ILE A 495 -0.22 -26.50 -6.54
C ILE A 495 -0.81 -25.78 -5.32
N ALA A 496 -0.37 -24.55 -5.03
CA ALA A 496 -0.92 -23.77 -3.92
C ALA A 496 -2.43 -23.51 -4.11
N ALA A 497 -2.87 -23.18 -5.31
CA ALA A 497 -4.28 -22.98 -5.63
C ALA A 497 -5.10 -24.27 -5.50
N ALA A 498 -4.56 -25.41 -5.95
CA ALA A 498 -5.20 -26.71 -5.80
C ALA A 498 -5.35 -27.11 -4.31
N LEU A 499 -4.31 -26.89 -3.51
CA LEU A 499 -4.36 -27.12 -2.06
C LEU A 499 -5.34 -26.17 -1.37
N ALA A 500 -5.38 -24.89 -1.74
CA ALA A 500 -6.32 -23.92 -1.19
C ALA A 500 -7.80 -24.30 -1.45
N GLY A 501 -8.07 -25.01 -2.55
CA GLY A 501 -9.39 -25.52 -2.90
C GLY A 501 -9.89 -26.70 -2.05
N LEU A 502 -9.04 -27.32 -1.23
CA LEU A 502 -9.40 -28.49 -0.43
C LEU A 502 -10.49 -28.18 0.61
N GLY A 503 -11.44 -29.11 0.76
CA GLY A 503 -12.58 -28.96 1.67
C GLY A 503 -13.74 -28.16 1.10
N ILE A 504 -13.71 -27.89 -0.22
CA ILE A 504 -14.77 -27.19 -0.96
C ILE A 504 -15.36 -28.16 -1.99
N GLY A 505 -16.66 -28.46 -1.89
CA GLY A 505 -17.33 -29.44 -2.73
C GLY A 505 -17.50 -28.99 -4.19
N ARG A 506 -17.50 -29.97 -5.12
CA ARG A 506 -17.68 -29.76 -6.58
C ARG A 506 -19.15 -29.50 -6.96
N GLN A 507 -20.12 -29.98 -6.17
CA GLN A 507 -21.57 -29.90 -6.45
C GLN A 507 -22.28 -28.68 -5.83
N ASP A 508 -21.68 -27.99 -4.84
CA ASP A 508 -22.37 -26.96 -4.04
C ASP A 508 -22.73 -25.67 -4.80
N TRP A 509 -22.38 -25.56 -6.09
CA TRP A 509 -22.48 -24.29 -6.81
C TRP A 509 -23.00 -24.31 -8.25
N ASP A 510 -23.20 -25.47 -8.88
CA ASP A 510 -23.65 -25.51 -10.29
C ASP A 510 -25.16 -25.75 -10.44
N ALA A 511 -25.91 -25.96 -9.35
CA ALA A 511 -27.36 -26.14 -9.41
C ALA A 511 -28.12 -24.89 -8.96
N GLU A 512 -28.79 -24.17 -9.86
CA GLU A 512 -29.92 -23.30 -9.47
C GLU A 512 -31.08 -24.10 -8.87
N SER A 513 -31.07 -25.43 -9.03
CA SER A 513 -32.13 -26.31 -8.55
C SER A 513 -31.62 -27.74 -8.36
N VAL A 514 -31.17 -28.11 -7.15
CA VAL A 514 -31.35 -29.48 -6.65
C VAL A 514 -31.65 -29.40 -5.16
N SER A 515 -32.95 -29.33 -4.87
CA SER A 515 -33.52 -29.61 -3.57
C SER A 515 -33.60 -31.13 -3.39
N LEU A 516 -32.55 -31.75 -2.89
CA LEU A 516 -32.66 -33.06 -2.26
C LEU A 516 -31.97 -32.98 -0.90
N ARG A 517 -32.77 -32.62 0.10
CA ARG A 517 -32.44 -32.89 1.49
C ARG A 517 -32.44 -34.41 1.65
N LEU A 518 -31.28 -35.00 1.86
CA LEU A 518 -31.23 -36.27 2.60
C LEU A 518 -31.32 -35.92 4.10
N PRO A 519 -32.20 -36.58 4.87
CA PRO A 519 -32.20 -36.44 6.32
C PRO A 519 -30.98 -37.19 6.87
N GLY A 520 -30.08 -36.46 7.52
CA GLY A 520 -28.79 -36.97 8.01
C GLY A 520 -27.69 -36.01 7.60
N ILE A 521 -27.05 -35.39 8.57
CA ILE A 521 -26.11 -34.28 8.38
C ILE A 521 -24.89 -34.79 7.59
N GLU A 522 -24.81 -34.51 6.29
CA GLU A 522 -23.53 -34.63 5.57
C GLU A 522 -22.61 -33.49 6.06
N GLU A 523 -21.74 -33.81 7.02
CA GLU A 523 -20.62 -32.94 7.37
C GLU A 523 -19.66 -32.85 6.17
N PHE A 524 -19.18 -31.63 5.88
CA PHE A 524 -18.15 -31.42 4.85
C PHE A 524 -16.76 -31.44 5.49
N PRO A 525 -15.72 -31.91 4.78
CA PRO A 525 -14.35 -31.83 5.29
C PRO A 525 -13.94 -30.37 5.53
N PRO A 526 -13.17 -30.08 6.60
CA PRO A 526 -12.71 -28.72 6.87
C PRO A 526 -11.98 -28.08 5.68
N PRO A 527 -12.20 -26.78 5.41
CA PRO A 527 -11.48 -26.07 4.36
C PRO A 527 -10.00 -25.96 4.72
N MET A 528 -9.13 -25.82 3.72
CA MET A 528 -7.69 -25.68 3.94
C MET A 528 -7.32 -24.56 4.92
N ALA A 529 -8.06 -23.44 4.92
CA ALA A 529 -7.86 -22.33 5.86
C ALA A 529 -7.93 -22.75 7.35
N ALA A 530 -8.78 -23.72 7.70
CA ALA A 530 -8.93 -24.21 9.08
C ALA A 530 -7.77 -25.08 9.55
N HIS A 531 -6.98 -25.61 8.60
CA HIS A 531 -5.74 -26.30 8.92
C HIS A 531 -4.55 -25.35 9.05
N LEU A 532 -4.61 -24.20 8.36
CA LEU A 532 -3.59 -23.15 8.43
C LEU A 532 -3.74 -22.27 9.66
N THR A 533 -4.97 -21.97 10.05
CA THR A 533 -5.28 -20.98 11.08
C THR A 533 -6.36 -21.49 12.02
N ARG A 534 -6.40 -20.92 13.23
CA ARG A 534 -7.34 -21.30 14.29
C ARG A 534 -8.75 -20.77 14.01
N LEU A 535 -9.39 -21.30 12.98
CA LEU A 535 -10.79 -21.00 12.67
C LEU A 535 -11.74 -21.83 13.54
N THR A 536 -12.91 -21.27 13.82
CA THR A 536 -14.01 -21.95 14.53
C THR A 536 -14.43 -23.21 13.79
N ASN A 537 -14.56 -24.31 14.55
CA ASN A 537 -15.19 -25.53 14.08
C ASN A 537 -16.70 -25.48 14.35
N SER A 538 -17.52 -25.95 13.42
CA SER A 538 -18.99 -25.95 13.51
C SER A 538 -19.58 -26.66 14.75
N ARG A 539 -18.78 -27.39 15.53
CA ARG A 539 -19.22 -28.07 16.76
C ARG A 539 -18.96 -27.30 18.06
N GLU A 540 -18.13 -26.25 18.03
CA GLU A 540 -17.71 -25.51 19.26
C GLU A 540 -18.49 -24.22 19.51
N GLY A 541 -19.44 -23.85 18.63
CA GLY A 541 -20.29 -22.68 18.82
C GLY A 541 -21.46 -23.02 19.73
N ASN A 542 -21.60 -22.28 20.83
CA ASN A 542 -22.78 -22.31 21.71
C ASN A 542 -24.08 -22.46 20.92
N ALA A 543 -24.96 -23.34 21.42
CA ALA A 543 -26.33 -23.62 20.98
C ALA A 543 -27.30 -22.39 21.02
N GLN A 544 -26.78 -21.16 21.03
CA GLN A 544 -27.58 -19.92 20.97
C GLN A 544 -27.57 -19.24 19.60
N PHE A 545 -26.81 -19.74 18.61
CA PHE A 545 -27.01 -19.40 17.20
C PHE A 545 -28.00 -20.35 16.53
N GLU A 546 -29.12 -20.63 17.22
CA GLU A 546 -30.27 -21.30 16.64
C GLU A 546 -30.84 -20.44 15.50
N ALA A 547 -31.16 -21.11 14.40
CA ALA A 547 -32.01 -20.65 13.31
C ALA A 547 -31.59 -19.36 12.56
N ILE A 548 -30.54 -19.42 11.75
CA ILE A 548 -30.47 -18.57 10.55
C ILE A 548 -30.26 -19.45 9.30
N THR A 549 -31.40 -19.75 8.68
CA THR A 549 -31.66 -20.01 7.26
C THR A 549 -30.49 -20.40 6.33
N PHE A 550 -30.62 -21.64 5.82
CA PHE A 550 -29.85 -22.26 4.76
C PHE A 550 -29.94 -21.49 3.43
N PHE A 551 -29.04 -20.53 3.22
CA PHE A 551 -28.74 -19.97 1.90
C PHE A 551 -27.23 -19.78 1.71
N ARG A 552 -26.80 -19.90 0.44
CA ARG A 552 -25.46 -20.00 -0.21
C ARG A 552 -24.29 -19.07 0.23
N GLY A 553 -24.22 -18.64 1.49
CA GLY A 553 -23.12 -17.79 1.96
C GLY A 553 -22.96 -17.66 3.48
N GLN A 554 -23.92 -18.10 4.29
CA GLN A 554 -23.86 -17.91 5.75
C GLN A 554 -22.97 -18.95 6.46
N ARG A 555 -22.88 -20.19 5.98
CA ARG A 555 -22.02 -21.23 6.59
C ARG A 555 -20.52 -20.90 6.48
N LEU A 556 -20.09 -20.30 5.37
CA LEU A 556 -18.73 -19.77 5.20
C LEU A 556 -18.44 -18.58 6.14
N ARG A 557 -19.46 -17.79 6.53
CA ARG A 557 -19.29 -16.72 7.53
C ARG A 557 -19.08 -17.30 8.93
N ALA A 558 -19.79 -18.37 9.31
CA ALA A 558 -19.64 -19.01 10.62
C ALA A 558 -18.27 -19.69 10.81
N LEU A 559 -17.68 -20.23 9.73
CA LEU A 559 -16.35 -20.87 9.72
C LEU A 559 -15.17 -19.88 9.58
N ARG A 560 -15.44 -18.58 9.43
CA ARG A 560 -14.40 -17.54 9.31
C ARG A 560 -14.39 -16.61 10.52
N GLN A 561 -14.45 -17.22 11.70
CA GLN A 561 -14.17 -16.56 12.97
C GLN A 561 -12.99 -17.23 13.64
N TRP A 562 -12.25 -16.50 14.47
CA TRP A 562 -11.22 -17.11 15.29
C TRP A 562 -11.85 -18.04 16.33
N ALA A 563 -11.28 -19.23 16.51
CA ALA A 563 -11.70 -20.17 17.53
C ALA A 563 -11.64 -19.52 18.92
N GLN A 564 -12.65 -19.81 19.77
CA GLN A 564 -12.74 -19.18 21.09
C GLN A 564 -11.76 -19.76 22.13
N GLY A 565 -11.09 -20.88 21.83
CA GLY A 565 -10.13 -21.56 22.71
C GLY A 565 -8.65 -21.32 22.37
N ALA A 566 -7.76 -21.60 23.33
CA ALA A 566 -6.31 -21.48 23.15
C ALA A 566 -5.72 -22.50 22.15
N TYR A 567 -6.50 -23.53 21.79
CA TYR A 567 -6.13 -24.64 20.92
C TYR A 567 -7.27 -24.92 19.93
N SER A 568 -6.93 -25.12 18.64
CA SER A 568 -7.82 -25.68 17.63
C SER A 568 -7.17 -26.95 17.10
N PRO A 569 -7.69 -28.15 17.40
CA PRO A 569 -7.09 -29.43 16.98
C PRO A 569 -6.98 -29.58 15.46
N THR A 570 -7.77 -28.83 14.70
CA THR A 570 -7.78 -28.84 13.23
C THR A 570 -6.61 -28.05 12.64
N ALA A 571 -6.13 -27.02 13.34
CA ALA A 571 -5.05 -26.14 12.91
C ALA A 571 -3.69 -26.80 13.20
N VAL A 572 -3.08 -27.37 12.15
CA VAL A 572 -1.83 -28.17 12.24
C VAL A 572 -0.67 -27.57 11.45
N TRP A 573 -0.90 -26.51 10.67
CA TRP A 573 0.15 -25.80 9.96
C TRP A 573 1.02 -25.00 10.92
N GLY A 574 2.34 -25.20 10.87
CA GLY A 574 3.30 -24.56 11.75
C GLY A 574 4.44 -23.86 11.00
N HIS A 575 5.47 -23.47 11.76
CA HIS A 575 6.70 -22.86 11.23
C HIS A 575 7.63 -23.86 10.50
N GLY A 576 7.22 -25.12 10.33
CA GLY A 576 7.97 -26.11 9.55
C GLY A 576 7.89 -25.86 8.04
N GLY A 577 8.64 -26.64 7.26
CA GLY A 577 8.60 -26.57 5.80
C GLY A 577 7.30 -27.10 5.19
N LEU A 578 7.04 -26.72 3.94
CA LEU A 578 5.84 -27.10 3.17
C LEU A 578 5.52 -28.60 3.27
N ILE A 579 6.51 -29.47 3.07
CA ILE A 579 6.35 -30.93 3.06
C ILE A 579 5.81 -31.43 4.41
N SER A 580 6.43 -31.02 5.53
CA SER A 580 6.01 -31.43 6.86
C SER A 580 4.60 -30.94 7.20
N ASN A 581 4.29 -29.70 6.82
CA ASN A 581 2.96 -29.11 7.01
C ASN A 581 1.90 -29.86 6.18
N MET A 582 2.17 -30.17 4.91
CA MET A 582 1.26 -30.94 4.07
C MET A 582 1.00 -32.35 4.62
N ILE A 583 2.02 -33.03 5.15
CA ILE A 583 1.84 -34.34 5.79
C ILE A 583 0.99 -34.21 7.05
N ALA A 584 1.22 -33.20 7.89
CA ALA A 584 0.41 -32.96 9.09
C ALA A 584 -1.06 -32.69 8.73
N VAL A 585 -1.32 -31.93 7.66
CA VAL A 585 -2.68 -31.72 7.14
C VAL A 585 -3.28 -33.02 6.61
N LEU A 586 -2.53 -33.83 5.87
CA LEU A 586 -2.97 -35.12 5.37
C LEU A 586 -3.37 -36.05 6.53
N GLU A 587 -2.51 -36.21 7.53
CA GLU A 587 -2.80 -37.01 8.72
C GLU A 587 -4.02 -36.47 9.48
N ARG A 588 -4.11 -35.14 9.70
CA ARG A 588 -5.24 -34.53 10.38
C ARG A 588 -6.56 -34.74 9.63
N ARG A 589 -6.57 -34.56 8.32
CA ARG A 589 -7.77 -34.78 7.49
C ARG A 589 -8.28 -36.21 7.61
N LEU A 590 -7.39 -37.21 7.63
CA LEU A 590 -7.77 -38.61 7.82
C LEU A 590 -8.38 -38.87 9.20
N VAL A 591 -7.89 -38.19 10.24
CA VAL A 591 -8.44 -38.25 11.60
C VAL A 591 -9.82 -37.57 11.68
N GLU A 592 -10.08 -36.52 10.90
CA GLU A 592 -11.38 -35.83 10.87
C GLU A 592 -12.50 -36.70 10.30
N VAL A 593 -12.21 -37.70 9.44
CA VAL A 593 -13.21 -38.59 8.82
C VAL A 593 -14.09 -39.29 9.88
N PRO A 594 -13.54 -40.10 10.81
CA PRO A 594 -14.34 -40.73 11.85
C PRO A 594 -14.89 -39.74 12.87
N ILE A 595 -14.18 -38.66 13.20
CA ILE A 595 -14.64 -37.64 14.18
C ILE A 595 -15.93 -36.97 13.69
N ARG A 596 -16.03 -36.72 12.39
CA ARG A 596 -17.13 -35.99 11.76
C ARG A 596 -18.19 -36.87 11.11
N GLY A 597 -17.92 -38.16 10.96
CA GLY A 597 -18.79 -39.08 10.23
C GLY A 597 -18.84 -38.77 8.73
N LEU A 598 -17.71 -38.41 8.13
CA LEU A 598 -17.66 -38.12 6.68
C LEU A 598 -17.89 -39.42 5.88
N ALA A 599 -18.80 -39.38 4.91
CA ALA A 599 -19.13 -40.53 4.06
C ALA A 599 -18.03 -40.84 3.02
N ASP A 600 -17.22 -39.85 2.64
CA ASP A 600 -16.12 -40.01 1.69
C ASP A 600 -14.81 -39.44 2.27
N LYS A 601 -13.70 -39.74 1.61
CA LYS A 601 -12.37 -39.27 1.95
C LYS A 601 -12.29 -37.74 1.85
N PRO A 602 -11.49 -37.08 2.70
CA PRO A 602 -11.51 -35.64 2.94
C PRO A 602 -10.68 -34.84 1.91
N PHE A 603 -10.67 -35.28 0.65
CA PHE A 603 -9.79 -34.78 -0.42
C PHE A 603 -10.54 -34.10 -1.57
N SER A 604 -11.84 -33.82 -1.39
CA SER A 604 -12.62 -33.02 -2.34
C SER A 604 -12.02 -31.61 -2.47
N SER A 605 -11.94 -31.10 -3.70
CA SER A 605 -11.41 -29.78 -4.00
C SER A 605 -12.19 -29.07 -5.10
N ALA A 606 -12.17 -27.74 -5.05
CA ALA A 606 -12.68 -26.86 -6.10
C ALA A 606 -11.63 -26.49 -7.18
N SER A 607 -10.36 -26.80 -6.94
CA SER A 607 -9.25 -26.53 -7.86
C SER A 607 -8.27 -27.70 -7.89
N PHE A 608 -7.60 -27.93 -9.02
CA PHE A 608 -6.80 -29.12 -9.27
C PHE A 608 -5.46 -28.77 -9.92
N ALA A 609 -4.42 -29.54 -9.62
CA ALA A 609 -3.09 -29.43 -10.19
C ALA A 609 -2.92 -30.35 -11.41
N GLN A 610 -1.99 -30.00 -12.30
CA GLN A 610 -1.60 -30.85 -13.42
C GLN A 610 -0.61 -31.92 -12.96
N LEU A 611 -0.53 -33.04 -13.68
CA LEU A 611 0.41 -34.11 -13.33
C LEU A 611 1.88 -33.67 -13.44
N GLY A 612 2.20 -32.81 -14.41
CA GLY A 612 3.55 -32.26 -14.56
C GLY A 612 4.02 -31.48 -13.33
N ASP A 613 3.13 -30.68 -12.73
CA ASP A 613 3.44 -29.91 -11.52
C ASP A 613 3.71 -30.84 -10.33
N VAL A 614 2.90 -31.90 -10.20
CA VAL A 614 3.10 -32.91 -9.15
C VAL A 614 4.39 -33.69 -9.36
N ALA A 615 4.73 -34.06 -10.59
CA ALA A 615 5.99 -34.72 -10.91
C ALA A 615 7.19 -33.86 -10.51
N ALA A 616 7.15 -32.56 -10.84
CA ALA A 616 8.16 -31.59 -10.45
C ALA A 616 8.28 -31.45 -8.91
N PHE A 617 7.15 -31.36 -8.21
CA PHE A 617 7.13 -31.33 -6.74
C PHE A 617 7.79 -32.57 -6.12
N ILE A 618 7.50 -33.77 -6.64
CA ILE A 618 8.10 -35.02 -6.14
C ILE A 618 9.59 -35.10 -6.48
N GLY A 619 9.95 -34.69 -7.70
CA GLY A 619 11.33 -34.68 -8.21
C GLY A 619 12.24 -33.65 -7.56
N GLY A 620 11.69 -32.66 -6.86
CA GLY A 620 12.45 -31.62 -6.15
C GLY A 620 12.75 -30.36 -6.97
N ASP A 621 12.35 -30.32 -8.25
CA ASP A 621 12.38 -29.12 -9.09
C ASP A 621 11.15 -28.23 -8.78
N PHE A 622 11.12 -27.70 -7.55
CA PHE A 622 9.96 -26.98 -7.02
C PHE A 622 10.36 -26.06 -5.86
N ASN A 623 9.88 -24.82 -5.87
CA ASN A 623 10.12 -23.88 -4.77
C ASN A 623 9.07 -24.05 -3.65
N ASP A 624 9.44 -24.85 -2.65
CA ASP A 624 8.59 -25.16 -1.50
C ASP A 624 8.18 -23.91 -0.69
N GLU A 625 9.08 -22.93 -0.54
CA GLU A 625 8.82 -21.69 0.22
C GLU A 625 7.79 -20.81 -0.48
N ARG A 626 7.94 -20.61 -1.80
CA ARG A 626 6.98 -19.84 -2.61
C ARG A 626 5.58 -20.46 -2.56
N CYS A 627 5.47 -21.79 -2.69
CA CYS A 627 4.17 -22.47 -2.62
C CYS A 627 3.54 -22.36 -1.22
N ASN A 628 4.33 -22.45 -0.14
CA ASN A 628 3.85 -22.26 1.22
C ASN A 628 3.23 -20.86 1.41
N ASP A 629 3.93 -19.82 0.94
CA ASP A 629 3.50 -18.44 1.10
C ASP A 629 2.29 -18.09 0.22
N LEU A 630 2.26 -18.59 -1.02
CA LEU A 630 1.10 -18.48 -1.90
C LEU A 630 -0.13 -19.14 -1.28
N LEU A 631 0.03 -20.37 -0.75
CA LEU A 631 -1.07 -21.10 -0.12
C LEU A 631 -1.65 -20.32 1.06
N ALA A 632 -0.80 -19.71 1.90
CA ALA A 632 -1.24 -18.91 3.03
C ALA A 632 -2.18 -17.77 2.62
N GLY A 633 -1.98 -17.18 1.44
CA GLY A 633 -2.86 -16.17 0.85
C GLY A 633 -4.09 -16.74 0.15
N LEU A 634 -3.90 -17.77 -0.67
CA LEU A 634 -4.93 -18.35 -1.55
C LEU A 634 -6.11 -18.95 -0.80
N VAL A 635 -5.90 -19.46 0.42
CA VAL A 635 -6.99 -19.97 1.28
C VAL A 635 -8.05 -18.92 1.62
N TRP A 636 -7.73 -17.62 1.48
CA TRP A 636 -8.66 -16.52 1.72
C TRP A 636 -9.48 -16.13 0.50
N ALA A 637 -9.14 -16.62 -0.70
CA ALA A 637 -9.78 -16.27 -1.97
C ALA A 637 -10.76 -17.35 -2.48
N LYS A 638 -11.73 -16.93 -3.31
CA LYS A 638 -12.61 -17.87 -4.03
C LYS A 638 -11.78 -18.66 -5.06
N PRO A 639 -11.79 -20.00 -5.02
CA PRO A 639 -11.03 -20.83 -5.95
C PRO A 639 -11.52 -20.68 -7.39
N LEU A 640 -10.64 -20.95 -8.37
CA LEU A 640 -10.99 -21.01 -9.79
C LEU A 640 -11.44 -22.43 -10.15
N ARG A 641 -12.60 -22.52 -10.80
CA ARG A 641 -13.24 -23.82 -11.11
C ARG A 641 -12.71 -24.54 -12.35
N PHE A 642 -11.99 -23.85 -13.24
CA PHE A 642 -11.73 -24.37 -14.59
C PHE A 642 -10.39 -23.93 -15.18
N LEU A 643 -9.27 -24.26 -14.54
CA LEU A 643 -8.02 -24.33 -15.29
C LEU A 643 -8.14 -25.52 -16.24
N ARG A 644 -8.26 -25.27 -17.56
CA ARG A 644 -8.29 -26.35 -18.56
C ARG A 644 -6.99 -27.16 -18.42
N SER A 645 -7.13 -28.47 -18.23
CA SER A 645 -5.97 -29.37 -18.23
C SER A 645 -5.38 -29.46 -19.64
N ARG A 646 -4.05 -29.37 -19.72
CA ARG A 646 -3.25 -29.84 -20.85
C ARG A 646 -2.34 -30.98 -20.38
N ASP A 647 -2.88 -31.94 -19.64
CA ASP A 647 -2.13 -33.15 -19.29
C ASP A 647 -1.84 -33.91 -20.59
N SER A 648 -0.65 -33.72 -21.18
CA SER A 648 -0.06 -34.69 -22.11
C SER A 648 0.33 -35.95 -21.35
N GLU A 649 0.74 -37.02 -22.04
CA GLU A 649 1.21 -38.30 -21.46
C GLU A 649 2.52 -38.17 -20.65
N LEU A 650 2.54 -37.29 -19.65
CA LEU A 650 3.63 -37.08 -18.71
C LEU A 650 3.68 -38.25 -17.73
N ARG A 651 4.83 -38.91 -17.64
CA ARG A 651 5.09 -39.99 -16.69
C ARG A 651 5.48 -39.39 -15.33
N VAL A 652 4.62 -39.57 -14.34
CA VAL A 652 4.94 -39.34 -12.93
C VAL A 652 5.70 -40.55 -12.35
N PRO A 653 6.36 -40.43 -11.19
CA PRO A 653 6.92 -41.58 -10.49
C PRO A 653 5.87 -42.68 -10.28
N PHE A 654 6.21 -43.92 -10.61
CA PHE A 654 5.27 -45.06 -10.56
C PHE A 654 4.63 -45.22 -9.17
N ALA A 655 5.40 -45.02 -8.10
CA ALA A 655 4.88 -45.07 -6.74
C ALA A 655 3.74 -44.07 -6.49
N TYR A 656 3.80 -42.87 -7.07
CA TYR A 656 2.70 -41.90 -6.98
C TYR A 656 1.48 -42.38 -7.75
N ALA A 657 1.67 -42.90 -8.97
CA ALA A 657 0.58 -43.46 -9.76
C ALA A 657 -0.15 -44.60 -9.02
N ALA A 658 0.60 -45.50 -8.37
CA ALA A 658 0.04 -46.60 -7.60
C ALA A 658 -0.72 -46.14 -6.32
N LEU A 659 -0.22 -45.10 -5.64
CA LEU A 659 -0.77 -44.62 -4.36
C LEU A 659 -1.90 -43.60 -4.52
N LYS A 660 -1.87 -42.71 -5.51
CA LYS A 660 -2.85 -41.61 -5.59
C LYS A 660 -4.32 -42.06 -5.70
N PRO A 661 -4.67 -43.14 -6.42
CA PRO A 661 -6.05 -43.63 -6.49
C PRO A 661 -6.65 -43.93 -5.11
N ILE A 662 -5.89 -44.56 -4.20
CA ILE A 662 -6.39 -44.87 -2.84
C ILE A 662 -6.59 -43.59 -1.99
N PHE A 663 -5.87 -42.50 -2.29
CA PHE A 663 -6.01 -41.17 -1.68
C PHE A 663 -6.98 -40.24 -2.44
N THR A 664 -7.85 -40.81 -3.27
CA THR A 664 -8.87 -40.06 -4.03
C THR A 664 -10.26 -40.40 -3.54
N THR A 665 -11.14 -39.40 -3.52
CA THR A 665 -12.56 -39.54 -3.13
C THR A 665 -13.23 -40.66 -3.91
N ASN A 666 -14.00 -41.51 -3.24
CA ASN A 666 -14.79 -42.56 -3.87
C ASN A 666 -15.71 -41.97 -4.94
N GLN A 667 -16.29 -40.78 -4.71
CA GLN A 667 -17.14 -40.10 -5.70
C GLN A 667 -16.45 -39.83 -7.05
N MET A 668 -15.15 -39.54 -7.04
CA MET A 668 -14.37 -39.33 -8.27
C MET A 668 -14.08 -40.67 -8.95
N LEU A 669 -13.76 -41.70 -8.18
CA LEU A 669 -13.47 -43.05 -8.71
C LEU A 669 -14.73 -43.69 -9.32
N ILE A 670 -15.89 -43.55 -8.66
CA ILE A 670 -17.20 -43.96 -9.17
C ILE A 670 -17.49 -43.26 -10.51
N ARG A 671 -17.30 -41.93 -10.55
CA ARG A 671 -17.52 -41.13 -11.78
C ARG A 671 -16.60 -41.52 -12.93
N LEU A 672 -15.40 -41.97 -12.62
CA LEU A 672 -14.43 -42.46 -13.60
C LEU A 672 -14.67 -43.92 -14.01
N GLY A 673 -15.68 -44.60 -13.42
CA GLY A 673 -15.98 -45.99 -13.69
C GLY A 673 -14.97 -46.97 -13.09
N VAL A 674 -14.19 -46.55 -12.09
CA VAL A 674 -13.12 -47.35 -11.47
C VAL A 674 -13.68 -48.32 -10.44
N ILE A 675 -14.74 -47.91 -9.72
CA ILE A 675 -15.42 -48.71 -8.71
C ILE A 675 -16.94 -48.56 -8.83
N PRO A 676 -17.73 -49.57 -8.41
CA PRO A 676 -19.19 -49.47 -8.30
C PRO A 676 -19.63 -48.38 -7.31
N SER A 677 -20.89 -47.91 -7.44
CA SER A 677 -21.46 -46.83 -6.61
C SER A 677 -21.46 -47.10 -5.10
N GLU A 678 -21.50 -48.37 -4.69
CA GLU A 678 -21.53 -48.79 -3.29
C GLU A 678 -20.14 -49.19 -2.75
N ALA A 679 -19.12 -49.21 -3.60
CA ALA A 679 -17.77 -49.61 -3.22
C ALA A 679 -16.98 -48.44 -2.64
N SER A 680 -16.08 -48.75 -1.71
CA SER A 680 -15.12 -47.79 -1.15
C SER A 680 -13.73 -48.39 -1.12
N ILE A 681 -12.70 -47.56 -1.29
CA ILE A 681 -11.30 -47.99 -1.17
C ILE A 681 -10.68 -47.36 0.07
N PRO A 682 -10.71 -48.03 1.23
CA PRO A 682 -10.11 -47.51 2.44
C PRO A 682 -8.58 -47.36 2.34
N ILE A 683 -8.04 -46.34 2.99
CA ILE A 683 -6.59 -46.07 3.04
C ILE A 683 -5.94 -47.02 4.05
N PRO A 684 -4.82 -47.71 3.71
CA PRO A 684 -4.13 -48.59 4.65
C PRO A 684 -3.68 -47.86 5.93
N PRO A 685 -3.97 -48.40 7.14
CA PRO A 685 -3.54 -47.80 8.40
C PRO A 685 -2.02 -47.59 8.45
N GLY A 686 -1.59 -46.45 9.01
CA GLY A 686 -0.17 -46.13 9.19
C GLY A 686 0.64 -45.91 7.91
N LEU A 687 0.03 -45.94 6.70
CA LEU A 687 0.75 -45.76 5.44
C LEU A 687 1.43 -44.39 5.37
N VAL A 688 0.70 -43.32 5.71
CA VAL A 688 1.23 -41.94 5.71
C VAL A 688 2.38 -41.81 6.71
N THR A 689 2.19 -42.36 7.92
CA THR A 689 3.20 -42.36 8.98
C THR A 689 4.48 -43.10 8.55
N ARG A 690 4.36 -44.25 7.89
CA ARG A 690 5.52 -44.99 7.34
C ARG A 690 6.29 -44.15 6.31
N LEU A 691 5.58 -43.54 5.36
CA LEU A 691 6.23 -42.68 4.36
C LEU A 691 6.89 -41.46 5.03
N ARG A 692 6.27 -40.85 6.04
CA ARG A 692 6.85 -39.76 6.83
C ARG A 692 8.13 -40.18 7.55
N VAL A 693 8.14 -41.35 8.21
CA VAL A 693 9.32 -41.90 8.91
C VAL A 693 10.45 -42.23 7.93
N GLY A 694 10.12 -42.66 6.71
CA GLY A 694 11.10 -42.86 5.64
C GLY A 694 11.86 -41.58 5.23
N GLY A 695 11.31 -40.40 5.56
CA GLY A 695 11.99 -39.11 5.44
C GLY A 695 12.55 -38.86 4.04
N ARG A 696 13.87 -38.66 3.98
CA ARG A 696 14.62 -38.36 2.75
C ARG A 696 15.34 -39.57 2.16
N SER A 697 15.10 -40.79 2.65
CA SER A 697 15.77 -42.00 2.12
C SER A 697 15.45 -42.23 0.65
N LEU A 698 16.47 -42.50 -0.16
CA LEU A 698 16.32 -42.76 -1.61
C LEU A 698 16.45 -44.25 -1.97
N ASP A 699 16.57 -45.12 -0.97
CA ASP A 699 16.74 -46.57 -1.15
C ASP A 699 15.47 -47.30 -1.66
N GLY A 700 14.34 -46.60 -1.63
CA GLY A 700 13.05 -47.08 -2.13
C GLY A 700 12.37 -48.15 -1.26
N ARG A 701 12.97 -48.60 -0.14
CA ARG A 701 12.44 -49.72 0.67
C ARG A 701 11.06 -49.39 1.27
N VAL A 702 10.96 -48.23 1.90
CA VAL A 702 9.71 -47.75 2.52
C VAL A 702 8.61 -47.55 1.47
N ILE A 703 8.97 -46.98 0.32
CA ILE A 703 8.03 -46.72 -0.78
C ILE A 703 7.55 -48.04 -1.39
N ASN A 704 8.44 -49.00 -1.63
CA ASN A 704 8.07 -50.32 -2.13
C ASN A 704 7.05 -50.99 -1.21
N SER A 705 7.29 -50.98 0.11
CA SER A 705 6.32 -51.51 1.08
C SER A 705 4.97 -50.80 0.99
N ALA A 706 4.97 -49.46 0.89
CA ALA A 706 3.73 -48.68 0.77
C ALA A 706 2.94 -49.00 -0.51
N VAL A 707 3.62 -49.16 -1.66
CA VAL A 707 3.00 -49.55 -2.93
C VAL A 707 2.37 -50.94 -2.85
N LEU A 708 3.05 -51.90 -2.23
CA LEU A 708 2.52 -53.25 -2.05
C LEU A 708 1.25 -53.27 -1.19
N ASN A 709 1.23 -52.50 -0.09
CA ASN A 709 0.05 -52.33 0.75
C ASN A 709 -1.12 -51.68 -0.03
N ALA A 710 -0.81 -50.76 -0.93
CA ALA A 710 -1.82 -50.11 -1.77
C ALA A 710 -2.42 -51.07 -2.80
N PHE A 711 -1.60 -51.89 -3.45
CA PHE A 711 -2.09 -52.93 -4.38
C PHE A 711 -2.94 -53.98 -3.69
N GLU A 712 -2.52 -54.45 -2.53
CA GLU A 712 -3.33 -55.38 -1.73
C GLU A 712 -4.71 -54.79 -1.44
N ARG A 713 -4.76 -53.52 -1.04
CA ARG A 713 -6.03 -52.85 -0.69
C ARG A 713 -6.90 -52.54 -1.90
N ALA A 714 -6.29 -52.11 -2.99
CA ALA A 714 -6.97 -51.89 -4.26
C ALA A 714 -7.58 -53.19 -4.79
N ARG A 715 -6.82 -54.30 -4.76
CA ARG A 715 -7.30 -55.63 -5.14
C ARG A 715 -8.48 -56.09 -4.27
N SER A 716 -8.40 -55.93 -2.95
CA SER A 716 -9.54 -56.21 -2.05
C SER A 716 -10.78 -55.38 -2.35
N SER A 717 -10.62 -54.26 -3.06
CA SER A 717 -11.72 -53.36 -3.47
C SER A 717 -12.10 -53.53 -4.95
N GLY A 718 -11.66 -54.61 -5.60
CA GLY A 718 -12.01 -54.93 -6.99
C GLY A 718 -11.14 -54.24 -8.06
N ILE A 719 -10.00 -53.67 -7.68
CA ILE A 719 -9.10 -52.91 -8.57
C ILE A 719 -7.75 -53.63 -8.64
N PRO A 720 -7.66 -54.75 -9.39
CA PRO A 720 -6.40 -55.49 -9.52
C PRO A 720 -5.36 -54.68 -10.29
N SER A 721 -4.11 -54.78 -9.87
CA SER A 721 -2.97 -54.28 -10.65
C SER A 721 -2.14 -55.47 -11.13
N PRO A 722 -1.75 -55.53 -12.42
CA PRO A 722 -0.81 -56.55 -12.89
C PRO A 722 0.58 -56.37 -12.28
N PHE A 723 0.84 -55.28 -11.55
CA PHE A 723 2.09 -55.05 -10.83
C PHE A 723 2.09 -55.62 -9.41
N ASP A 724 0.99 -56.23 -8.96
CA ASP A 724 0.88 -56.92 -7.69
C ASP A 724 1.71 -58.23 -7.69
N PRO A 725 2.57 -58.50 -6.68
CA PRO A 725 3.36 -59.73 -6.60
C PRO A 725 2.55 -61.03 -6.71
N ILE A 726 1.28 -61.01 -6.25
CA ILE A 726 0.40 -62.19 -6.33
C ILE A 726 -0.03 -62.44 -7.78
N GLN A 727 -0.11 -61.41 -8.63
CA GLN A 727 -0.41 -61.55 -10.05
C GLN A 727 0.84 -61.83 -10.90
N LEU A 728 1.99 -61.22 -10.56
CA LEU A 728 3.25 -61.37 -11.29
C LEU A 728 4.05 -62.63 -10.92
N GLY A 729 3.85 -63.17 -9.73
CA GLY A 729 4.75 -64.14 -9.09
C GLY A 729 5.95 -63.45 -8.41
N ALA A 730 6.23 -63.82 -7.15
CA ALA A 730 7.21 -63.15 -6.29
C ALA A 730 8.62 -63.03 -6.91
N GLY A 731 9.09 -64.04 -7.64
CA GLY A 731 10.39 -64.04 -8.30
C GLY A 731 10.49 -63.15 -9.55
N VAL A 732 9.37 -62.89 -10.24
CA VAL A 732 9.32 -61.94 -11.37
C VAL A 732 9.18 -60.52 -10.84
N HIS A 733 8.36 -60.33 -9.81
CA HIS A 733 8.20 -59.06 -9.12
C HIS A 733 9.52 -58.54 -8.54
N ALA A 734 10.29 -59.39 -7.84
CA ALA A 734 11.60 -59.00 -7.29
C ALA A 734 12.61 -58.55 -8.38
N ARG A 735 12.54 -59.14 -9.59
CA ARG A 735 13.43 -58.84 -10.72
C ARG A 735 13.00 -57.63 -11.55
N LYS A 736 11.70 -57.45 -11.81
CA LYS A 736 11.17 -56.44 -12.74
C LYS A 736 10.54 -55.22 -12.04
N CYS A 737 10.11 -55.37 -10.80
CA CYS A 737 9.21 -54.42 -10.13
C CYS A 737 9.71 -53.96 -8.73
N GLY A 738 10.75 -54.59 -8.18
CA GLY A 738 11.26 -54.34 -6.82
C GLY A 738 11.92 -52.97 -6.57
N ARG A 739 11.76 -51.98 -7.45
CA ARG A 739 12.41 -50.65 -7.36
C ARG A 739 11.43 -49.50 -7.65
N PHE A 740 10.17 -49.60 -7.22
CA PHE A 740 9.13 -48.59 -7.46
C PHE A 740 9.46 -47.20 -6.88
N GLY A 741 10.32 -47.13 -5.85
CA GLY A 741 10.64 -45.90 -5.13
C GLY A 741 12.11 -45.44 -5.19
N VAL A 742 12.97 -46.08 -5.98
CA VAL A 742 14.39 -45.67 -6.02
C VAL A 742 14.51 -44.26 -6.60
N GLY A 743 15.23 -43.38 -5.91
CA GLY A 743 15.40 -41.98 -6.31
C GLY A 743 14.19 -41.07 -5.99
N VAL A 744 13.15 -41.58 -5.33
CA VAL A 744 12.00 -40.79 -4.88
C VAL A 744 12.05 -40.62 -3.38
N ARG A 745 11.85 -39.39 -2.89
CA ARG A 745 11.79 -39.13 -1.45
C ARG A 745 10.44 -39.54 -0.85
N PRO A 746 10.40 -40.38 0.21
CA PRO A 746 9.17 -40.79 0.89
C PRO A 746 8.34 -39.62 1.43
N ASP A 747 8.99 -38.58 1.97
CA ASP A 747 8.32 -37.40 2.52
C ASP A 747 7.57 -36.58 1.45
N ARG A 748 8.22 -36.27 0.33
CA ARG A 748 7.60 -35.59 -0.82
C ARG A 748 6.50 -36.45 -1.44
N LEU A 749 6.71 -37.76 -1.55
CA LEU A 749 5.67 -38.67 -2.01
C LEU A 749 4.45 -38.62 -1.09
N ALA A 750 4.63 -38.68 0.23
CA ALA A 750 3.52 -38.56 1.20
C ALA A 750 2.77 -37.24 1.05
N ALA A 751 3.50 -36.11 1.01
CA ALA A 751 2.90 -34.79 0.85
C ALA A 751 2.10 -34.68 -0.45
N SER A 752 2.63 -35.22 -1.56
CA SER A 752 1.99 -35.13 -2.88
C SER A 752 0.60 -35.81 -2.96
N LEU A 753 0.32 -36.76 -2.07
CA LEU A 753 -0.97 -37.45 -2.00
C LEU A 753 -2.11 -36.51 -1.59
N LEU A 754 -1.80 -35.42 -0.88
CA LEU A 754 -2.75 -34.37 -0.51
C LEU A 754 -3.16 -33.50 -1.73
N ILE A 755 -2.31 -33.39 -2.76
CA ILE A 755 -2.53 -32.47 -3.89
C ILE A 755 -3.69 -32.99 -4.76
N PRO A 756 -4.79 -32.24 -4.93
CA PRO A 756 -5.88 -32.61 -5.83
C PRO A 756 -5.43 -32.56 -7.30
N ILE A 757 -5.83 -33.55 -8.10
CA ILE A 757 -5.50 -33.62 -9.53
C ILE A 757 -6.75 -33.77 -10.40
N PHE A 758 -6.66 -33.37 -11.66
CA PHE A 758 -7.77 -33.46 -12.61
C PHE A 758 -8.19 -34.90 -12.91
N ASP A 759 -9.44 -35.06 -13.37
CA ASP A 759 -9.99 -36.31 -13.89
C ASP A 759 -9.09 -36.90 -15.00
N SER A 760 -8.53 -36.06 -15.88
CA SER A 760 -7.55 -36.45 -16.92
C SER A 760 -6.27 -37.04 -16.33
N GLY A 761 -5.70 -36.36 -15.33
CA GLY A 761 -4.52 -36.82 -14.62
C GLY A 761 -4.78 -38.16 -13.95
N MET A 762 -5.88 -38.30 -13.22
CA MET A 762 -6.26 -39.57 -12.59
C MET A 762 -6.39 -40.71 -13.61
N LYS A 763 -7.00 -40.47 -14.78
CA LYS A 763 -7.05 -41.48 -15.86
C LYS A 763 -5.65 -41.90 -16.31
N SER A 764 -4.71 -40.96 -16.44
CA SER A 764 -3.32 -41.26 -16.78
C SER A 764 -2.63 -42.12 -15.71
N LEU A 765 -2.83 -41.80 -14.43
CA LEU A 765 -2.27 -42.60 -13.31
C LEU A 765 -2.80 -44.04 -13.29
N LEU A 766 -4.10 -44.20 -13.55
CA LEU A 766 -4.75 -45.51 -13.63
C LEU A 766 -4.20 -46.32 -14.80
N ARG A 767 -4.01 -45.72 -15.98
CA ARG A 767 -3.36 -46.41 -17.11
C ARG A 767 -1.93 -46.84 -16.78
N GLN A 768 -1.20 -46.03 -16.01
CA GLN A 768 0.19 -46.33 -15.64
C GLN A 768 0.32 -47.48 -14.62
N SER A 769 -0.59 -47.57 -13.64
CA SER A 769 -0.41 -48.44 -12.46
C SER A 769 -1.53 -49.48 -12.24
N TYR A 770 -2.68 -49.31 -12.89
CA TYR A 770 -3.82 -50.22 -12.88
C TYR A 770 -4.40 -50.37 -14.31
N PRO A 771 -3.58 -50.78 -15.30
CA PRO A 771 -4.02 -50.87 -16.69
C PRO A 771 -5.18 -51.88 -16.83
N GLY A 772 -6.10 -51.59 -17.75
CA GLY A 772 -7.26 -52.44 -18.04
C GLY A 772 -8.54 -52.12 -17.25
N ILE A 773 -8.47 -51.25 -16.23
CA ILE A 773 -9.64 -50.87 -15.42
C ILE A 773 -10.54 -49.84 -16.12
N LEU A 774 -9.95 -48.93 -16.90
CA LEU A 774 -10.70 -47.98 -17.69
C LEU A 774 -11.17 -48.69 -18.97
N THR A 775 -12.44 -49.04 -19.07
CA THR A 775 -13.05 -49.57 -20.29
C THR A 775 -13.05 -48.51 -21.40
N GLU A 776 -12.78 -48.90 -22.65
CA GLU A 776 -12.67 -47.98 -23.79
C GLU A 776 -14.00 -47.32 -24.24
N THR A 777 -15.12 -47.59 -23.56
CA THR A 777 -16.47 -47.26 -24.03
C THR A 777 -17.02 -45.87 -23.70
N HIS A 778 -16.27 -44.96 -23.07
CA HIS A 778 -16.75 -43.58 -22.81
C HIS A 778 -16.05 -42.51 -23.67
N LYS A 779 -16.00 -42.73 -24.99
CA LYS A 779 -15.70 -41.71 -26.02
C LYS A 779 -16.98 -41.08 -26.59
N THR A 780 -17.90 -40.64 -25.75
CA THR A 780 -19.06 -39.77 -26.06
C THR A 780 -19.84 -39.75 -24.75
N THR A 781 -19.90 -38.66 -24.00
CA THR A 781 -20.55 -37.38 -24.29
C THR A 781 -20.09 -36.42 -23.19
N LEU A 782 -19.62 -35.22 -23.57
CA LEU A 782 -19.67 -33.96 -22.79
C LEU A 782 -18.86 -32.93 -23.58
N SER A 783 -19.52 -32.37 -24.60
CA SER A 783 -19.26 -31.03 -25.13
C SER A 783 -19.60 -29.97 -24.11
#